data_AF-A0A934VMN5-F1
#
_entry.id   AF-A0A934VMN5-F1
#
_cell.length_a   1.000
_cell.length_b   1.000
_cell.length_c   1.000
_cell.angle_alpha   90.00
_cell.angle_beta   90.00
_cell.angle_gamma   90.00
#
_symmetry.space_group_name_H-M   'P 1'
#
loop_
_entity.id
_entity.type
_entity.pdbx_description
1 polymer ?
#
loop_
_entity_poly.entity_id
_entity_poly.type
_entity_poly.pdbx_seq_one_letter_code
_entity_poly.pdbx_strand_id
1 'polypeptide(L)'
;MKLICVCAVLMAAGSLWAGDFTSLSKGEDVKLRLASYNIHYGSVFPQEDGGWDSTRPNRVKKFERVAKAMDADIWALQEVFHSGIEFKVRTPESIRAHMNSVTDVDWHISHDYEYDPGTVQKGGRYLLSRYPILWSDSVNGRTHATLIDLPESLSDQDLLVVNVHFVVASTGQATQSAGAAEFINDVVAGKINQVPADVMIMLCGDFNSREQNNGGYKNVANNTPLTNIRPSHLGWEESNRYYTSGGVSFVGTTEEEIAAGGYQPEAIHRKTIDYMFWKSSALEVKHAHIFNTLIMDQGTLDTYGLQRFDVAIQTKIDEGNRGYINCDHFPFFADLVGPGEGGTLSTNPVPIFNSTPVETAEDGKTYAYAATGYDLEEEDLSWVGVQIPAWLNFDTDTGVLSGVPSNSDIGIHEVQLGLDDGTDRTDQLFKIIVAEATGPVSNLIENASFETGNANEWELSSSSETTVTDDAASHESYSLKFSKVDVSGTVAPARQVLMVQPNTDYKFSVDMNYPENGTSGSMTARLTVGGEKLKVTVSSSTGGWREEEILFNSGDHKSITLDIYCDGGFLGTAFADNFALRSQGGNSMSGYAVWANGYGIGSEGEDADGDGRINLYEYAFSGDPLVPFDTGFGPVLTREGTSFALRHLRRIGDEDLVYRLQTSTDLVSANWIYMEVAPEIDALNGSFDEVTHRVSNGESPLFMRLVVENLPAQGN
;
A
#
# COMPACT_ATOMS: atom_id res chain seq x y z
N MET A 1 -20.99 -23.90 34.89
CA MET A 1 -21.80 -22.97 35.71
C MET A 1 -20.86 -22.06 36.48
N LYS A 2 -20.85 -20.76 36.09
CA LYS A 2 -20.44 -19.54 36.84
C LYS A 2 -19.02 -19.51 37.44
N LEU A 3 -18.05 -18.74 36.90
CA LEU A 3 -17.94 -17.26 36.83
C LEU A 3 -17.78 -16.58 38.21
N ILE A 4 -16.82 -15.64 38.28
CA ILE A 4 -16.73 -14.45 39.16
C ILE A 4 -15.87 -14.62 40.44
N CYS A 5 -14.67 -14.04 40.49
CA CYS A 5 -14.44 -12.66 41.01
C CYS A 5 -12.94 -12.44 41.32
N VAL A 6 -12.21 -11.81 40.40
CA VAL A 6 -11.02 -11.00 40.75
C VAL A 6 -11.37 -9.56 40.41
N CYS A 7 -12.27 -8.98 41.19
CA CYS A 7 -12.55 -7.54 41.22
C CYS A 7 -11.77 -6.92 42.37
N ALA A 8 -10.49 -6.61 42.13
CA ALA A 8 -9.72 -5.58 42.83
C ALA A 8 -8.30 -5.56 42.25
N VAL A 9 -8.08 -4.80 41.17
CA VAL A 9 -6.89 -3.97 40.80
C VAL A 9 -7.04 -3.60 39.30
N LEU A 10 -8.13 -2.91 38.94
CA LEU A 10 -8.31 -2.32 37.60
C LEU A 10 -9.08 -1.00 37.71
N MET A 11 -8.73 -0.19 38.71
CA MET A 11 -9.12 1.22 38.80
C MET A 11 -7.90 2.04 39.23
N ALA A 12 -6.88 2.07 38.37
CA ALA A 12 -5.76 3.02 38.43
C ALA A 12 -5.02 3.09 37.08
N ALA A 13 -5.76 3.09 35.97
CA ALA A 13 -5.25 3.43 34.65
C ALA A 13 -6.27 4.34 33.96
N GLY A 14 -6.66 5.41 34.65
CA GLY A 14 -7.36 6.53 34.04
C GLY A 14 -6.34 7.62 33.77
N SER A 15 -5.66 7.56 32.62
CA SER A 15 -5.00 8.68 31.92
C SER A 15 -3.97 8.13 30.92
N LEU A 16 -4.38 7.86 29.68
CA LEU A 16 -3.49 7.62 28.52
C LEU A 16 -4.31 7.75 27.22
N TRP A 17 -5.06 8.86 27.06
CA TRP A 17 -5.86 9.15 25.85
C TRP A 17 -6.02 10.66 25.60
N ALA A 18 -5.05 11.48 26.01
CA ALA A 18 -5.01 12.88 25.59
C ALA A 18 -3.65 13.10 24.93
N GLY A 19 -3.66 13.39 23.62
CA GLY A 19 -2.48 13.96 22.98
C GLY A 19 -2.08 15.25 23.70
N ASP A 20 -0.80 15.60 23.68
CA ASP A 20 -0.36 16.86 24.29
C ASP A 20 -0.83 18.05 23.42
N PHE A 21 -1.98 18.60 23.79
CA PHE A 21 -2.55 19.81 23.20
C PHE A 21 -2.26 21.05 24.07
N THR A 22 -1.33 20.96 25.03
CA THR A 22 -0.96 22.11 25.87
C THR A 22 -0.37 23.23 25.04
N SER A 23 0.24 22.92 23.89
CA SER A 23 0.75 23.92 22.94
C SER A 23 -0.33 24.68 22.17
N LEU A 24 -1.60 24.26 22.18
CA LEU A 24 -2.68 25.10 21.63
C LEU A 24 -2.98 26.28 22.56
N SER A 25 -2.97 26.03 23.87
CA SER A 25 -2.99 27.10 24.87
C SER A 25 -1.63 27.78 24.85
N LYS A 26 -1.58 29.06 24.50
CA LYS A 26 -0.33 29.82 24.53
C LYS A 26 0.17 29.85 25.99
N GLY A 27 1.26 29.13 26.27
CA GLY A 27 1.83 29.03 27.62
C GLY A 27 2.23 30.39 28.18
N GLU A 28 2.24 30.54 29.51
CA GLU A 28 2.60 31.82 30.15
C GLU A 28 4.03 32.29 29.80
N ASP A 29 4.91 31.34 29.44
CA ASP A 29 6.28 31.59 29.02
C ASP A 29 6.42 31.93 27.53
N VAL A 30 5.40 31.66 26.71
CA VAL A 30 5.40 31.96 25.28
C VAL A 30 5.28 33.47 25.07
N LYS A 31 6.37 34.07 24.60
CA LYS A 31 6.46 35.51 24.32
C LYS A 31 5.76 35.87 23.02
N LEU A 32 5.95 35.08 21.97
CA LEU A 32 5.38 35.31 20.64
C LEU A 32 4.91 34.01 20.01
N ARG A 33 3.76 34.06 19.34
CA ARG A 33 3.27 33.03 18.43
C ARG A 33 3.13 33.60 17.03
N LEU A 34 3.90 33.05 16.09
CA LEU A 34 3.82 33.41 14.68
C LEU A 34 3.14 32.30 13.88
N ALA A 35 2.07 32.65 13.19
CA ALA A 35 1.28 31.78 12.34
C ALA A 35 1.55 32.04 10.87
N SER A 36 1.53 30.99 10.05
CA SER A 36 1.50 31.11 8.59
C SER A 36 0.41 30.22 7.99
N TYR A 37 -0.27 30.72 6.95
CA TYR A 37 -1.37 29.98 6.32
C TYR A 37 -1.67 30.49 4.89
N ASN A 38 -1.61 29.57 3.91
CA ASN A 38 -2.16 29.82 2.58
C ASN A 38 -3.69 29.67 2.63
N ILE A 39 -4.38 30.80 2.48
CA ILE A 39 -5.82 30.89 2.71
C ILE A 39 -6.66 30.70 1.45
N HIS A 40 -6.08 30.22 0.35
CA HIS A 40 -6.78 29.89 -0.89
C HIS A 40 -7.71 31.02 -1.40
N TYR A 41 -7.15 31.94 -2.18
CA TYR A 41 -7.86 33.05 -2.84
C TYR A 41 -8.73 33.94 -1.92
N GLY A 42 -8.26 34.28 -0.73
CA GLY A 42 -8.99 35.17 0.18
C GLY A 42 -10.33 34.60 0.69
N SER A 43 -10.57 33.30 0.54
CA SER A 43 -11.86 32.63 0.80
C SER A 43 -12.31 32.64 2.26
N VAL A 44 -11.42 33.05 3.16
CA VAL A 44 -11.65 33.16 4.60
C VAL A 44 -12.09 34.56 5.05
N PHE A 45 -12.09 35.55 4.17
CA PHE A 45 -12.49 36.92 4.50
C PHE A 45 -13.86 37.30 3.92
N PRO A 46 -14.65 38.14 4.63
CA PRO A 46 -15.98 38.55 4.17
C PRO A 46 -16.00 39.24 2.81
N GLN A 47 -17.15 39.17 2.13
CA GLN A 47 -17.46 39.84 0.87
C GLN A 47 -18.86 40.47 0.97
N GLU A 48 -19.06 41.65 0.38
CA GLU A 48 -20.37 42.35 0.41
C GLU A 48 -21.40 41.78 -0.59
N ASP A 49 -20.99 40.97 -1.58
CA ASP A 49 -21.85 40.49 -2.67
C ASP A 49 -21.90 38.96 -2.87
N GLY A 50 -21.31 38.17 -1.98
CA GLY A 50 -21.47 36.71 -2.02
C GLY A 50 -20.64 35.97 -3.08
N GLY A 51 -19.48 36.49 -3.47
CA GLY A 51 -18.51 35.76 -4.30
C GLY A 51 -18.73 35.94 -5.80
N TRP A 52 -17.70 36.38 -6.53
CA TRP A 52 -17.68 36.33 -7.99
C TRP A 52 -17.78 34.88 -8.53
N ASP A 53 -17.56 33.90 -7.65
CA ASP A 53 -17.62 32.49 -7.98
C ASP A 53 -18.43 31.73 -6.91
N SER A 54 -19.73 31.55 -7.16
CA SER A 54 -20.62 30.71 -6.34
C SER A 54 -20.19 29.23 -6.30
N THR A 55 -19.17 28.85 -7.07
CA THR A 55 -18.55 27.51 -7.00
C THR A 55 -17.44 27.42 -5.95
N ARG A 56 -16.98 28.55 -5.38
CA ARG A 56 -15.94 28.57 -4.34
C ARG A 56 -16.56 28.55 -2.93
N PRO A 57 -16.01 27.74 -2.01
CA PRO A 57 -16.56 27.59 -0.66
C PRO A 57 -16.33 28.85 0.19
N ASN A 58 -17.37 29.30 0.91
CA ASN A 58 -17.26 30.34 1.92
C ASN A 58 -16.69 29.75 3.21
N ARG A 59 -15.50 30.20 3.63
CA ARG A 59 -14.77 29.66 4.78
C ARG A 59 -14.64 30.63 5.95
N VAL A 60 -15.32 31.78 5.89
CA VAL A 60 -15.19 32.85 6.89
C VAL A 60 -15.38 32.33 8.30
N LYS A 61 -16.51 31.68 8.60
CA LYS A 61 -16.80 31.16 9.95
C LYS A 61 -15.85 30.07 10.43
N LYS A 62 -15.32 29.26 9.51
CA LYS A 62 -14.31 28.24 9.83
C LYS A 62 -13.01 28.92 10.27
N PHE A 63 -12.54 29.87 9.48
CA PHE A 63 -11.34 30.62 9.81
C PHE A 63 -11.50 31.51 11.04
N GLU A 64 -12.67 32.11 11.29
CA GLU A 64 -12.93 32.84 12.54
C GLU A 64 -12.68 31.98 13.78
N ARG A 65 -13.03 30.69 13.74
CA ARG A 65 -12.75 29.74 14.83
C ARG A 65 -11.25 29.43 14.93
N VAL A 66 -10.61 29.14 13.79
CA VAL A 66 -9.15 28.90 13.73
C VAL A 66 -8.37 30.10 14.27
N ALA A 67 -8.70 31.31 13.83
CA ALA A 67 -8.02 32.53 14.24
C ALA A 67 -8.14 32.79 15.75
N LYS A 68 -9.31 32.51 16.33
CA LYS A 68 -9.52 32.60 17.78
C LYS A 68 -8.76 31.53 18.56
N ALA A 69 -8.85 30.28 18.12
CA ALA A 69 -8.24 29.16 18.81
C ALA A 69 -6.71 29.19 18.77
N MET A 70 -6.14 29.61 17.64
CA MET A 70 -4.69 29.65 17.44
C MET A 70 -4.04 30.81 18.19
N ASP A 71 -4.79 31.89 18.47
CA ASP A 71 -4.39 33.04 19.27
C ASP A 71 -2.99 33.58 18.92
N ALA A 72 -2.69 33.67 17.62
CA ALA A 72 -1.39 34.12 17.15
C ALA A 72 -1.20 35.63 17.40
N ASP A 73 0.06 36.05 17.55
CA ASP A 73 0.46 37.45 17.60
C ASP A 73 0.81 38.01 16.22
N ILE A 74 1.18 37.14 15.30
CA ILE A 74 1.54 37.49 13.92
C ILE A 74 0.93 36.46 12.98
N TRP A 75 0.31 36.92 11.90
CA TRP A 75 -0.21 36.09 10.81
C TRP A 75 0.50 36.42 9.50
N ALA A 76 1.18 35.45 8.91
CA ALA A 76 1.71 35.49 7.55
C ALA A 76 0.75 34.74 6.61
N LEU A 77 -0.04 35.45 5.83
CA LEU A 77 -1.06 34.87 4.96
C LEU A 77 -0.60 34.88 3.51
N GLN A 78 -0.88 33.80 2.77
CA GLN A 78 -0.65 33.70 1.33
C GLN A 78 -1.98 33.54 0.57
N GLU A 79 -1.96 33.86 -0.72
CA GLU A 79 -3.12 33.83 -1.62
C GLU A 79 -4.28 34.75 -1.21
N VAL A 80 -3.95 35.89 -0.65
CA VAL A 80 -4.93 36.95 -0.43
C VAL A 80 -5.12 37.72 -1.75
N PHE A 81 -5.81 37.08 -2.71
CA PHE A 81 -6.01 37.62 -4.06
C PHE A 81 -7.39 38.24 -4.28
N HIS A 82 -7.46 39.20 -5.19
CA HIS A 82 -8.68 39.93 -5.59
C HIS A 82 -8.87 39.89 -7.12
N SER A 83 -10.10 39.65 -7.59
CA SER A 83 -10.48 39.76 -9.00
C SER A 83 -11.51 40.87 -9.21
N GLY A 84 -11.32 41.73 -10.21
CA GLY A 84 -12.33 42.71 -10.64
C GLY A 84 -12.98 43.54 -9.50
N ILE A 85 -14.27 43.30 -9.26
CA ILE A 85 -15.11 44.00 -8.26
C ILE A 85 -14.62 43.77 -6.82
N GLU A 86 -13.93 42.66 -6.54
CA GLU A 86 -13.51 42.25 -5.19
C GLU A 86 -12.49 43.20 -4.52
N PHE A 87 -11.68 43.94 -5.29
CA PHE A 87 -10.71 44.89 -4.76
C PHE A 87 -11.36 46.10 -4.07
N LYS A 88 -12.62 46.40 -4.40
CA LYS A 88 -13.35 47.50 -3.74
C LYS A 88 -13.87 47.14 -2.35
N VAL A 89 -13.80 45.87 -1.95
CA VAL A 89 -14.44 45.34 -0.74
C VAL A 89 -13.46 44.63 0.20
N ARG A 90 -12.49 43.88 -0.34
CA ARG A 90 -11.40 43.26 0.44
C ARG A 90 -10.13 44.10 0.31
N THR A 91 -10.10 45.24 1.02
CA THR A 91 -8.90 46.07 1.14
C THR A 91 -8.08 45.60 2.35
N PRO A 92 -6.81 46.00 2.48
CA PRO A 92 -6.05 45.77 3.71
C PRO A 92 -6.81 46.23 4.96
N GLU A 93 -7.51 47.37 4.88
CA GLU A 93 -8.29 47.91 6.00
C GLU A 93 -9.52 47.06 6.34
N SER A 94 -10.20 46.46 5.36
CA SER A 94 -11.35 45.61 5.64
C SER A 94 -10.93 44.23 6.16
N ILE A 95 -9.81 43.68 5.69
CA ILE A 95 -9.17 42.48 6.26
C ILE A 95 -8.79 42.75 7.71
N ARG A 96 -8.10 43.87 7.97
CA ARG A 96 -7.76 44.31 9.32
C ARG A 96 -9.01 44.45 10.19
N ALA A 97 -10.02 45.18 9.73
CA ALA A 97 -11.25 45.39 10.49
C ALA A 97 -11.96 44.05 10.81
N HIS A 98 -11.96 43.11 9.89
CA HIS A 98 -12.49 41.77 10.15
C HIS A 98 -11.67 41.04 11.21
N MET A 99 -10.34 40.99 11.08
CA MET A 99 -9.47 40.36 12.09
C MET A 99 -9.63 41.02 13.46
N ASN A 100 -9.73 42.34 13.53
CA ASN A 100 -10.03 43.07 14.76
C ASN A 100 -11.36 42.60 15.37
N SER A 101 -12.42 42.49 14.56
CA SER A 101 -13.73 42.05 15.06
C SER A 101 -13.76 40.59 15.53
N VAL A 102 -12.88 39.74 15.00
CA VAL A 102 -12.83 38.31 15.29
C VAL A 102 -12.01 38.03 16.54
N THR A 103 -10.88 38.71 16.69
CA THR A 103 -9.87 38.41 17.72
C THR A 103 -9.85 39.42 18.87
N ASP A 104 -10.58 40.54 18.75
CA ASP A 104 -10.55 41.66 19.70
C ASP A 104 -9.15 42.28 19.87
N VAL A 105 -8.39 42.32 18.77
CA VAL A 105 -7.05 42.89 18.71
C VAL A 105 -6.98 43.99 17.65
N ASP A 106 -6.29 45.09 17.93
CA ASP A 106 -6.04 46.10 16.92
C ASP A 106 -4.81 45.73 16.08
N TRP A 107 -5.04 45.13 14.91
CA TRP A 107 -3.98 44.61 14.06
C TRP A 107 -3.30 45.71 13.23
N HIS A 108 -1.98 45.67 13.15
CA HIS A 108 -1.20 46.32 12.10
C HIS A 108 -1.16 45.41 10.88
N ILE A 109 -1.16 45.97 9.66
CA ILE A 109 -1.19 45.20 8.42
C ILE A 109 -0.19 45.72 7.38
N SER A 110 0.52 44.80 6.72
CA SER A 110 1.31 45.07 5.51
C SER A 110 0.99 44.04 4.43
N HIS A 111 1.28 44.36 3.17
CA HIS A 111 1.08 43.44 2.06
C HIS A 111 1.94 43.83 0.85
N ASP A 112 2.05 42.91 -0.10
CA ASP A 112 2.73 43.14 -1.38
C ASP A 112 1.77 43.13 -2.58
N TYR A 113 0.48 42.95 -2.32
CA TYR A 113 -0.53 42.85 -3.38
C TYR A 113 -0.74 44.21 -4.06
N GLU A 114 -0.57 44.22 -5.38
CA GLU A 114 -0.91 45.34 -6.26
C GLU A 114 -2.00 44.92 -7.25
N TYR A 115 -3.12 45.66 -7.28
CA TYR A 115 -4.17 45.44 -8.27
C TYR A 115 -3.88 46.21 -9.55
N ASP A 116 -3.71 45.48 -10.66
CA ASP A 116 -3.54 46.05 -11.99
C ASP A 116 -4.62 45.50 -12.95
N PRO A 117 -5.56 46.34 -13.42
CA PRO A 117 -6.64 45.91 -14.31
C PRO A 117 -6.14 45.31 -15.63
N GLY A 118 -6.33 44.00 -15.81
CA GLY A 118 -6.03 43.30 -17.07
C GLY A 118 -4.66 42.63 -17.14
N THR A 119 -3.89 42.60 -16.05
CA THR A 119 -2.67 41.79 -15.94
C THR A 119 -2.84 40.61 -14.97
N VAL A 120 -1.91 39.66 -15.02
CA VAL A 120 -1.87 38.53 -14.09
C VAL A 120 -1.63 39.08 -12.67
N GLN A 121 -2.49 38.73 -11.72
CA GLN A 121 -2.40 39.14 -10.31
C GLN A 121 -0.97 38.97 -9.77
N LYS A 122 -0.41 40.02 -9.16
CA LYS A 122 0.92 40.00 -8.52
C LYS A 122 0.79 40.10 -7.00
N GLY A 123 1.63 39.36 -6.28
CA GLY A 123 1.70 39.41 -4.82
C GLY A 123 0.71 38.48 -4.12
N GLY A 124 -0.05 39.00 -3.16
CA GLY A 124 -1.04 38.25 -2.38
C GLY A 124 -0.50 37.68 -1.07
N ARG A 125 0.68 38.14 -0.62
CA ARG A 125 1.12 37.92 0.76
C ARG A 125 0.70 39.10 1.63
N TYR A 126 0.09 38.79 2.76
CA TYR A 126 -0.30 39.76 3.78
C TYR A 126 0.36 39.37 5.09
N LEU A 127 0.68 40.37 5.90
CA LEU A 127 1.11 40.16 7.28
C LEU A 127 0.21 40.99 8.19
N LEU A 128 -0.35 40.35 9.22
CA LEU A 128 -0.98 41.03 10.34
C LEU A 128 -0.11 40.86 11.58
N SER A 129 0.11 41.94 12.33
CA SER A 129 0.87 41.93 13.58
C SER A 129 0.11 42.65 14.69
N ARG A 130 0.15 42.13 15.92
CA ARG A 130 -0.34 42.88 17.11
C ARG A 130 0.54 44.08 17.44
N TYR A 131 1.73 44.15 16.85
CA TYR A 131 2.74 45.17 17.11
C TYR A 131 3.00 46.06 15.89
N PRO A 132 3.48 47.30 16.07
CA PRO A 132 3.68 48.25 14.98
C PRO A 132 4.62 47.72 13.89
N ILE A 133 4.35 48.14 12.65
CA ILE A 133 5.20 47.82 11.49
C ILE A 133 6.09 49.02 11.21
N LEU A 134 7.41 48.80 11.25
CA LEU A 134 8.43 49.83 10.99
C LEU A 134 8.71 49.98 9.51
N TRP A 135 8.72 48.86 8.79
CA TRP A 135 9.05 48.81 7.37
C TRP A 135 8.46 47.55 6.72
N SER A 136 8.13 47.63 5.44
CA SER A 136 7.78 46.45 4.64
C SER A 136 8.05 46.68 3.16
N ASP A 137 8.36 45.63 2.41
CA ASP A 137 8.62 45.72 0.98
C ASP A 137 8.37 44.40 0.22
N SER A 138 8.07 44.53 -1.09
CA SER A 138 8.00 43.41 -2.02
C SER A 138 9.37 43.17 -2.65
N VAL A 139 10.07 42.13 -2.19
CA VAL A 139 11.48 41.91 -2.52
C VAL A 139 11.66 41.42 -3.96
N ASN A 140 10.84 40.46 -4.40
CA ASN A 140 10.97 39.84 -5.72
C ASN A 140 9.62 39.37 -6.32
N GLY A 141 8.51 40.00 -5.90
CA GLY A 141 7.15 39.69 -6.36
C GLY A 141 6.56 38.38 -5.82
N ARG A 142 7.36 37.58 -5.10
CA ARG A 142 6.98 36.30 -4.46
C ARG A 142 7.47 36.18 -3.01
N THR A 143 8.14 37.22 -2.50
CA THR A 143 8.71 37.34 -1.15
C THR A 143 8.36 38.71 -0.56
N HIS A 144 7.58 38.73 0.52
CA HIS A 144 7.13 39.96 1.21
C HIS A 144 7.84 40.05 2.54
N ALA A 145 8.59 41.11 2.78
CA ALA A 145 9.32 41.30 4.02
C ALA A 145 8.64 42.37 4.88
N THR A 146 8.53 42.15 6.18
CA THR A 146 7.97 43.13 7.13
C THR A 146 8.80 43.15 8.41
N LEU A 147 9.27 44.33 8.78
CA LEU A 147 9.96 44.61 10.04
C LEU A 147 8.95 45.10 11.07
N ILE A 148 8.88 44.40 12.20
CA ILE A 148 7.92 44.59 13.28
C ILE A 148 8.66 45.13 14.51
N ASP A 149 8.17 46.25 15.04
CA ASP A 149 8.62 46.86 16.30
C ASP A 149 8.15 46.00 17.48
N LEU A 150 9.07 45.29 18.13
CA LEU A 150 8.72 44.49 19.30
C LEU A 150 8.92 45.31 20.58
N PRO A 151 7.96 45.29 21.53
CA PRO A 151 8.16 45.98 22.79
C PRO A 151 9.31 45.32 23.59
N GLU A 152 10.07 46.14 24.32
CA GLU A 152 11.21 45.70 25.15
C GLU A 152 10.84 44.59 26.16
N SER A 153 9.56 44.48 26.54
CA SER A 153 9.07 43.40 27.40
C SER A 153 9.16 42.01 26.75
N LEU A 154 9.22 41.93 25.43
CA LEU A 154 9.36 40.68 24.69
C LEU A 154 10.81 40.45 24.27
N SER A 155 11.41 41.46 23.62
CA SER A 155 12.73 41.39 23.00
C SER A 155 13.33 42.80 22.88
N ASP A 156 14.66 42.90 22.98
CA ASP A 156 15.43 44.11 22.67
C ASP A 156 15.76 44.24 21.17
N GLN A 157 15.48 43.20 20.39
CA GLN A 157 15.55 43.16 18.93
C GLN A 157 14.15 43.17 18.32
N ASP A 158 14.04 43.85 17.17
CA ASP A 158 12.88 43.77 16.29
C ASP A 158 12.84 42.46 15.51
N LEU A 159 11.67 42.17 14.91
CA LEU A 159 11.44 40.96 14.14
C LEU A 159 11.19 41.26 12.66
N LEU A 160 12.05 40.72 11.79
CA LEU A 160 11.82 40.65 10.36
C LEU A 160 11.08 39.35 10.01
N VAL A 161 9.87 39.46 9.48
CA VAL A 161 9.12 38.33 8.93
C VAL A 161 9.17 38.38 7.40
N VAL A 162 9.65 37.29 6.80
CA VAL A 162 9.76 37.08 5.35
C VAL A 162 8.70 36.06 4.93
N ASN A 163 7.58 36.55 4.40
CA ASN A 163 6.43 35.78 3.95
C ASN A 163 6.54 35.45 2.45
N VAL A 164 6.66 34.16 2.12
CA VAL A 164 6.86 33.67 0.75
C VAL A 164 5.64 32.92 0.21
N HIS A 165 5.46 32.98 -1.11
CA HIS A 165 4.58 32.08 -1.85
C HIS A 165 5.21 31.77 -3.22
N PHE A 166 6.06 30.74 -3.31
CA PHE A 166 6.77 30.38 -4.54
C PHE A 166 5.85 29.70 -5.56
N VAL A 167 6.22 29.74 -6.84
CA VAL A 167 5.47 29.05 -7.90
C VAL A 167 5.69 27.53 -7.87
N VAL A 168 4.73 26.78 -8.42
CA VAL A 168 4.77 25.31 -8.53
C VAL A 168 5.80 24.81 -9.55
N ALA A 169 6.19 25.64 -10.54
CA ALA A 169 7.08 25.23 -11.63
C ALA A 169 8.56 25.25 -11.23
N SER A 170 9.30 24.17 -11.51
CA SER A 170 10.67 23.95 -11.01
C SER A 170 11.67 25.07 -11.26
N THR A 171 11.79 25.53 -12.50
CA THR A 171 12.72 26.62 -12.84
C THR A 171 12.33 27.96 -12.20
N GLY A 172 11.03 28.25 -12.13
CA GLY A 172 10.53 29.49 -11.51
C GLY A 172 10.68 29.50 -9.99
N GLN A 173 10.43 28.35 -9.36
CA GLN A 173 10.56 28.15 -7.92
C GLN A 173 12.02 28.30 -7.46
N ALA A 174 12.96 27.67 -8.17
CA ALA A 174 14.38 27.78 -7.86
C ALA A 174 14.88 29.23 -7.93
N THR A 175 14.41 30.00 -8.93
CA THR A 175 14.76 31.41 -9.08
C THR A 175 14.21 32.26 -7.93
N GLN A 176 12.96 32.02 -7.52
CA GLN A 176 12.31 32.80 -6.46
C GLN A 176 12.89 32.51 -5.07
N SER A 177 13.17 31.24 -4.79
CA SER A 177 13.84 30.81 -3.56
C SER A 177 15.28 31.32 -3.47
N ALA A 178 16.03 31.33 -4.58
CA ALA A 178 17.35 31.93 -4.63
C ALA A 178 17.30 33.44 -4.34
N GLY A 179 16.33 34.16 -4.91
CA GLY A 179 16.14 35.59 -4.63
C GLY A 179 15.74 35.88 -3.18
N ALA A 180 14.95 35.00 -2.54
CA ALA A 180 14.64 35.12 -1.12
C ALA A 180 15.89 34.88 -0.25
N ALA A 181 16.72 33.89 -0.60
CA ALA A 181 17.97 33.61 0.08
C ALA A 181 18.98 34.76 -0.07
N GLU A 182 19.10 35.35 -1.28
CA GLU A 182 19.93 36.52 -1.53
C GLU A 182 19.50 37.70 -0.66
N PHE A 183 18.20 37.99 -0.57
CA PHE A 183 17.68 39.05 0.29
C PHE A 183 18.04 38.83 1.77
N ILE A 184 17.87 37.61 2.29
CA ILE A 184 18.24 37.29 3.69
C ILE A 184 19.74 37.52 3.91
N ASN A 185 20.59 37.08 2.98
CA ASN A 185 22.02 37.28 3.07
C ASN A 185 22.39 38.77 3.02
N ASP A 186 21.67 39.56 2.23
CA ASP A 186 21.87 41.01 2.15
C ASP A 186 21.41 41.73 3.43
N VAL A 187 20.34 41.27 4.08
CA VAL A 187 19.94 41.75 5.43
C VAL A 187 21.05 41.46 6.44
N VAL A 188 21.50 40.21 6.53
CA VAL A 188 22.54 39.79 7.49
C VAL A 188 23.88 40.47 7.21
N ALA A 189 24.15 40.83 5.95
CA ALA A 189 25.32 41.61 5.56
C ALA A 189 25.17 43.13 5.80
N GLY A 190 24.03 43.59 6.31
CA GLY A 190 23.75 45.01 6.58
C GLY A 190 23.60 45.87 5.31
N LYS A 191 23.19 45.27 4.19
CA LYS A 191 23.01 45.99 2.91
C LYS A 191 21.61 46.59 2.76
N ILE A 192 20.64 46.15 3.56
CA ILE A 192 19.29 46.70 3.58
C ILE A 192 19.20 47.78 4.66
N ASN A 193 19.36 49.05 4.28
CA ASN A 193 19.51 50.17 5.23
C ASN A 193 18.34 50.35 6.23
N GLN A 194 17.15 49.90 5.85
CA GLN A 194 15.94 50.01 6.67
C GLN A 194 15.81 48.89 7.72
N VAL A 195 16.62 47.83 7.59
CA VAL A 195 16.54 46.64 8.43
C VAL A 195 17.87 46.44 9.16
N PRO A 196 17.89 46.38 10.50
CA PRO A 196 19.12 46.10 11.25
C PRO A 196 19.75 44.76 10.83
N ALA A 197 21.08 44.70 10.78
CA ALA A 197 21.80 43.49 10.36
C ALA A 197 21.70 42.34 11.38
N ASP A 198 21.48 42.67 12.66
CA ASP A 198 21.32 41.78 13.80
C ASP A 198 19.85 41.49 14.15
N VAL A 199 18.90 41.88 13.28
CA VAL A 199 17.47 41.63 13.45
C VAL A 199 17.17 40.13 13.59
N MET A 200 16.12 39.79 14.36
CA MET A 200 15.56 38.43 14.32
C MET A 200 14.89 38.19 12.98
N ILE A 201 15.04 37.00 12.40
CA ILE A 201 14.48 36.66 11.09
C ILE A 201 13.62 35.41 11.21
N MET A 202 12.34 35.54 10.86
CA MET A 202 11.46 34.43 10.55
C MET A 202 11.15 34.41 9.06
N LEU A 203 11.55 33.37 8.34
CA LEU A 203 11.05 33.12 6.99
C LEU A 203 9.98 32.03 7.06
N CYS A 204 8.82 32.27 6.46
CA CYS A 204 7.73 31.30 6.44
C CYS A 204 6.83 31.46 5.21
N GLY A 205 6.04 30.43 4.91
CA GLY A 205 4.98 30.48 3.91
C GLY A 205 4.97 29.26 2.99
N ASP A 206 4.29 29.42 1.86
CA ASP A 206 4.09 28.38 0.86
C ASP A 206 5.29 28.35 -0.11
N PHE A 207 6.11 27.31 0.03
CA PHE A 207 7.26 27.11 -0.85
C PHE A 207 6.89 26.36 -2.12
N ASN A 208 5.71 25.73 -2.20
CA ASN A 208 5.29 24.84 -3.26
C ASN A 208 6.29 23.71 -3.58
N SER A 209 7.18 23.37 -2.63
CA SER A 209 8.27 22.41 -2.85
C SER A 209 7.73 20.97 -2.81
N ARG A 210 7.98 20.20 -3.88
CA ARG A 210 7.49 18.82 -4.03
C ARG A 210 8.66 17.83 -4.06
N GLU A 211 8.37 16.55 -3.83
CA GLU A 211 9.37 15.48 -3.76
C GLU A 211 10.33 15.40 -4.97
N GLN A 212 9.79 15.56 -6.17
CA GLN A 212 10.57 15.49 -7.42
C GLN A 212 11.34 16.79 -7.72
N ASN A 213 11.08 17.86 -6.97
CA ASN A 213 11.63 19.19 -7.21
C ASN A 213 11.67 19.98 -5.89
N ASN A 214 12.51 19.52 -4.95
CA ASN A 214 12.67 20.17 -3.65
C ASN A 214 13.57 21.43 -3.72
N GLY A 215 13.61 22.09 -4.88
CA GLY A 215 14.55 23.18 -5.17
C GLY A 215 14.31 24.40 -4.28
N GLY A 216 13.04 24.74 -4.01
CA GLY A 216 12.67 25.88 -3.18
C GLY A 216 13.21 25.78 -1.74
N TYR A 217 12.86 24.70 -1.05
CA TYR A 217 13.34 24.40 0.29
C TYR A 217 14.87 24.28 0.35
N LYS A 218 15.46 23.42 -0.50
CA LYS A 218 16.91 23.16 -0.49
C LYS A 218 17.71 24.45 -0.74
N ASN A 219 17.21 25.34 -1.59
CA ASN A 219 17.88 26.60 -1.84
C ASN A 219 17.91 27.48 -0.58
N VAL A 220 16.80 27.62 0.14
CA VAL A 220 16.77 28.41 1.39
C VAL A 220 17.63 27.74 2.46
N ALA A 221 17.46 26.42 2.66
CA ALA A 221 18.20 25.68 3.68
C ALA A 221 19.73 25.73 3.46
N ASN A 222 20.19 25.60 2.22
CA ASN A 222 21.62 25.50 1.92
C ASN A 222 22.31 26.86 1.72
N ASN A 223 21.56 27.92 1.43
CA ASN A 223 22.12 29.22 1.03
C ASN A 223 21.73 30.36 1.96
N THR A 224 21.16 30.08 3.14
CA THR A 224 20.86 31.09 4.16
C THR A 224 21.42 30.66 5.52
N PRO A 225 21.68 31.60 6.44
CA PRO A 225 22.11 31.27 7.80
C PRO A 225 20.93 30.93 8.73
N LEU A 226 19.76 30.59 8.17
CA LEU A 226 18.57 30.30 8.98
C LEU A 226 18.51 28.81 9.33
N THR A 227 18.05 28.50 10.53
CA THR A 227 17.77 27.14 10.98
C THR A 227 16.38 26.74 10.53
N ASN A 228 16.24 25.56 9.93
CA ASN A 228 14.94 25.01 9.58
C ASN A 228 14.14 24.69 10.86
N ILE A 229 12.88 25.08 10.88
CA ILE A 229 11.92 24.66 11.89
C ILE A 229 11.01 23.65 11.21
N ARG A 230 10.90 22.44 11.78
CA ARG A 230 9.98 21.39 11.31
C ARG A 230 8.73 21.39 12.18
N PRO A 231 7.58 21.95 11.73
CA PRO A 231 6.37 21.94 12.52
C PRO A 231 5.81 20.52 12.65
N SER A 232 5.47 20.08 13.86
CA SER A 232 4.86 18.78 14.16
C SER A 232 3.33 18.86 14.19
N HIS A 233 2.60 17.76 14.04
CA HIS A 233 1.13 17.82 14.08
C HIS A 233 0.59 18.06 15.49
N LEU A 234 -0.43 18.92 15.62
CA LEU A 234 -1.24 18.99 16.83
C LEU A 234 -2.20 17.78 16.89
N GLY A 235 -1.77 16.70 17.55
CA GLY A 235 -2.65 15.64 18.02
C GLY A 235 -2.36 14.21 17.56
N TRP A 236 -1.24 13.63 17.99
CA TRP A 236 -0.95 12.19 18.24
C TRP A 236 0.56 11.93 18.12
N GLU A 237 1.11 11.02 18.94
CA GLU A 237 2.56 10.71 18.98
C GLU A 237 3.07 9.94 17.75
N GLU A 238 4.30 10.31 17.36
CA GLU A 238 5.41 9.71 16.56
C GLU A 238 5.20 8.65 15.46
N SER A 239 4.04 8.02 15.31
CA SER A 239 3.86 6.91 14.36
C SER A 239 3.09 7.25 13.07
N ASN A 240 2.47 8.44 12.94
CA ASN A 240 1.65 8.79 11.78
C ASN A 240 2.15 10.00 10.97
N ARG A 241 2.69 9.72 9.78
CA ARG A 241 3.33 10.66 8.85
C ARG A 241 2.31 11.35 7.92
N TYR A 242 1.75 12.51 8.32
CA TYR A 242 0.96 13.34 7.42
C TYR A 242 1.72 14.61 7.00
N TYR A 243 2.73 14.51 6.14
CA TYR A 243 3.39 15.72 5.63
C TYR A 243 2.60 16.31 4.44
N THR A 244 2.45 17.64 4.39
CA THR A 244 1.47 18.36 3.56
C THR A 244 1.80 18.36 2.06
N SER A 245 1.52 17.24 1.39
CA SER A 245 1.46 17.18 -0.07
C SER A 245 0.18 17.86 -0.56
N GLY A 246 0.32 18.75 -1.55
CA GLY A 246 -0.72 19.66 -2.03
C GLY A 246 -2.10 19.03 -2.20
N GLY A 247 -3.14 19.79 -1.81
CA GLY A 247 -4.52 19.43 -2.08
C GLY A 247 -4.90 18.03 -1.57
N VAL A 248 -4.95 17.80 -0.27
CA VAL A 248 -5.53 16.58 0.30
C VAL A 248 -7.03 16.54 -0.01
N SER A 249 -7.41 15.73 -0.99
CA SER A 249 -8.81 15.39 -1.28
C SER A 249 -9.14 14.03 -0.65
N PHE A 250 -9.92 14.03 0.43
CA PHE A 250 -10.47 12.83 1.05
C PHE A 250 -11.67 12.41 0.22
N VAL A 251 -11.50 11.41 -0.64
CA VAL A 251 -12.57 10.89 -1.50
C VAL A 251 -13.11 9.62 -0.85
N GLY A 252 -14.39 9.62 -0.48
CA GLY A 252 -15.07 8.39 -0.01
C GLY A 252 -14.94 8.08 1.48
N THR A 253 -14.29 8.95 2.26
CA THR A 253 -14.22 8.83 3.73
C THR A 253 -15.36 9.60 4.38
N THR A 254 -16.06 8.96 5.32
CA THR A 254 -17.11 9.57 6.14
C THR A 254 -16.51 10.32 7.33
N GLU A 255 -17.29 11.22 7.94
CA GLU A 255 -16.87 11.95 9.15
C GLU A 255 -16.58 11.00 10.34
N GLU A 256 -17.30 9.87 10.39
CA GLU A 256 -17.16 8.84 11.43
C GLU A 256 -15.85 8.05 11.30
N GLU A 257 -15.41 7.74 10.08
CA GLU A 257 -14.14 7.03 9.82
C GLU A 257 -12.91 7.88 10.17
N ILE A 258 -12.98 9.20 9.93
CA ILE A 258 -11.94 10.16 10.34
C ILE A 258 -11.94 10.30 11.87
N ALA A 259 -13.11 10.36 12.51
CA ALA A 259 -13.23 10.48 13.96
C ALA A 259 -12.79 9.22 14.73
N ALA A 260 -12.88 8.03 14.10
CA ALA A 260 -12.46 6.75 14.68
C ALA A 260 -10.96 6.45 14.52
N GLY A 261 -10.18 7.36 13.90
CA GLY A 261 -8.75 7.12 13.60
C GLY A 261 -8.51 6.04 12.54
N GLY A 262 -9.55 5.63 11.82
CA GLY A 262 -9.54 4.46 10.93
C GLY A 262 -9.08 4.72 9.50
N TYR A 263 -8.61 5.92 9.16
CA TYR A 263 -8.23 6.23 7.78
C TYR A 263 -6.71 6.28 7.57
N GLN A 264 -6.21 5.28 6.83
CA GLN A 264 -4.91 5.28 6.17
C GLN A 264 -5.12 5.85 4.76
N PRO A 265 -4.60 7.05 4.43
CA PRO A 265 -4.84 7.61 3.11
C PRO A 265 -4.15 6.79 2.04
N GLU A 266 -4.90 6.50 0.98
CA GLU A 266 -4.34 6.02 -0.27
C GLU A 266 -3.35 7.09 -0.77
N ALA A 267 -2.07 6.78 -0.66
CA ALA A 267 -0.92 7.59 -1.10
C ALA A 267 -0.83 9.01 -0.51
N ILE A 268 -0.49 9.14 0.78
CA ILE A 268 0.10 10.40 1.28
C ILE A 268 1.51 10.56 0.69
N HIS A 269 1.70 11.52 -0.23
CA HIS A 269 3.03 11.99 -0.58
C HIS A 269 3.67 12.70 0.63
N ARG A 270 4.84 12.21 1.06
CA ARG A 270 5.40 12.44 2.40
C ARG A 270 6.17 13.77 2.58
N LYS A 271 5.70 14.94 2.08
CA LYS A 271 6.45 16.22 2.24
C LYS A 271 5.54 17.44 2.36
N THR A 272 5.95 18.46 3.13
CA THR A 272 5.21 19.72 3.28
C THR A 272 5.49 20.68 2.13
N ILE A 273 4.45 21.40 1.69
CA ILE A 273 4.56 22.57 0.81
C ILE A 273 4.92 23.84 1.57
N ASP A 274 4.64 23.88 2.87
CA ASP A 274 4.92 25.00 3.76
C ASP A 274 6.14 24.75 4.65
N TYR A 275 6.94 25.80 4.88
CA TYR A 275 8.14 25.74 5.71
C TYR A 275 8.27 26.96 6.60
N MET A 276 9.05 26.79 7.68
CA MET A 276 9.47 27.86 8.57
C MET A 276 10.98 27.77 8.82
N PHE A 277 11.66 28.91 8.78
CA PHE A 277 13.10 29.04 9.03
C PHE A 277 13.34 30.20 9.99
N TRP A 278 14.25 30.02 10.93
CA TRP A 278 14.46 30.96 12.02
C TRP A 278 15.91 31.26 12.27
N LYS A 279 16.18 32.51 12.60
CA LYS A 279 17.45 32.96 13.16
C LYS A 279 17.17 34.04 14.18
N SER A 280 17.64 33.84 15.40
CA SER A 280 17.57 34.84 16.45
C SER A 280 18.68 34.63 17.47
N SER A 281 19.01 35.72 18.17
CA SER A 281 19.85 35.71 19.36
C SER A 281 19.09 36.13 20.63
N ALA A 282 17.83 36.56 20.49
CA ALA A 282 17.01 37.12 21.57
C ALA A 282 15.82 36.22 21.96
N LEU A 283 15.32 35.39 21.03
CA LEU A 283 14.21 34.47 21.26
C LEU A 283 14.52 33.09 20.66
N GLU A 284 14.06 32.05 21.34
CA GLU A 284 14.23 30.65 20.92
C GLU A 284 12.87 30.04 20.55
N VAL A 285 12.86 29.10 19.60
CA VAL A 285 11.63 28.38 19.26
C VAL A 285 11.44 27.27 20.29
N LYS A 286 10.32 27.30 21.01
CA LYS A 286 9.94 26.25 21.94
C LYS A 286 9.12 25.16 21.26
N HIS A 287 8.13 25.57 20.48
CA HIS A 287 7.25 24.67 19.76
C HIS A 287 7.07 25.14 18.33
N ALA A 288 6.87 24.20 17.42
CA ALA A 288 6.38 24.50 16.09
C ALA A 288 5.39 23.41 15.68
N HIS A 289 4.21 23.83 15.21
CA HIS A 289 3.12 22.90 14.97
C HIS A 289 2.29 23.19 13.72
N ILE A 290 1.83 22.13 13.07
CA ILE A 290 0.76 22.12 12.08
C ILE A 290 -0.58 22.02 12.82
N PHE A 291 -1.45 22.97 12.57
CA PHE A 291 -2.78 23.07 13.14
C PHE A 291 -3.77 22.32 12.25
N ASN A 292 -4.15 21.11 12.67
CA ASN A 292 -4.94 20.19 11.85
C ASN A 292 -6.24 19.75 12.55
N THR A 293 -7.35 20.44 12.28
CA THR A 293 -8.66 20.11 12.89
C THR A 293 -9.31 18.85 12.33
N LEU A 294 -8.68 18.16 11.37
CA LEU A 294 -9.18 16.89 10.85
C LEU A 294 -8.90 15.74 11.80
N ILE A 295 -7.80 15.80 12.54
CA ILE A 295 -7.29 14.71 13.39
C ILE A 295 -7.39 15.00 14.88
N MET A 296 -7.69 16.25 15.29
CA MET A 296 -7.93 16.58 16.68
C MET A 296 -9.07 15.73 17.26
N ASP A 297 -8.94 15.30 18.51
CA ASP A 297 -10.02 14.62 19.21
C ASP A 297 -11.17 15.61 19.51
N GLN A 298 -12.37 15.07 19.75
CA GLN A 298 -13.56 15.90 19.95
C GLN A 298 -13.47 16.77 21.21
N GLY A 299 -12.80 16.30 22.27
CA GLY A 299 -12.61 17.07 23.51
C GLY A 299 -11.74 18.31 23.27
N THR A 300 -10.69 18.17 22.48
CA THR A 300 -9.85 19.30 22.04
C THR A 300 -10.63 20.28 21.18
N LEU A 301 -11.40 19.79 20.19
CA LEU A 301 -12.24 20.65 19.35
C LEU A 301 -13.21 21.48 20.20
N ASP A 302 -13.93 20.83 21.12
CA ASP A 302 -14.90 21.48 22.01
C ASP A 302 -14.22 22.51 22.93
N THR A 303 -13.04 22.18 23.47
CA THR A 303 -12.26 23.05 24.39
C THR A 303 -11.90 24.37 23.74
N TYR A 304 -11.47 24.36 22.47
CA TYR A 304 -11.03 25.55 21.75
C TYR A 304 -12.13 26.17 20.87
N GLY A 305 -13.38 25.68 20.98
CA GLY A 305 -14.50 26.18 20.17
C GLY A 305 -14.31 25.96 18.68
N LEU A 306 -13.55 24.93 18.32
CA LEU A 306 -13.28 24.50 16.95
C LEU A 306 -14.34 23.50 16.49
N GLN A 307 -14.44 23.34 15.17
CA GLN A 307 -15.19 22.27 14.54
C GLN A 307 -14.25 21.42 13.69
N ARG A 308 -14.58 20.13 13.57
CA ARG A 308 -13.92 19.26 12.60
C ARG A 308 -14.06 19.89 11.21
N PHE A 309 -13.00 19.84 10.40
CA PHE A 309 -12.94 20.43 9.06
C PHE A 309 -12.86 21.97 8.98
N ASP A 310 -12.52 22.65 10.09
CA ASP A 310 -12.28 24.10 10.09
C ASP A 310 -11.12 24.55 9.18
N VAL A 311 -10.14 23.68 8.94
CA VAL A 311 -9.04 23.95 8.01
C VAL A 311 -9.34 23.51 6.57
N ALA A 312 -10.45 22.79 6.35
CA ALA A 312 -10.83 22.29 5.03
C ALA A 312 -11.41 23.39 4.12
N ILE A 313 -11.05 23.33 2.84
CA ILE A 313 -11.56 24.17 1.77
C ILE A 313 -13.02 23.84 1.47
N GLN A 314 -13.31 22.59 1.11
CA GLN A 314 -14.65 22.13 0.76
C GLN A 314 -14.98 20.84 1.53
N THR A 315 -16.24 20.72 1.91
CA THR A 315 -16.87 19.49 2.40
C THR A 315 -18.12 19.26 1.55
N LYS A 316 -18.14 18.23 0.69
CA LYS A 316 -19.34 17.84 -0.06
C LYS A 316 -19.76 16.44 0.34
N ILE A 317 -21.07 16.26 0.50
CA ILE A 317 -21.70 14.94 0.53
C ILE A 317 -22.45 14.87 -0.80
N ASP A 318 -22.00 14.03 -1.73
CA ASP A 318 -22.73 13.82 -2.98
C ASP A 318 -24.00 12.98 -2.72
N GLU A 319 -24.95 12.96 -3.66
CA GLU A 319 -26.24 12.23 -3.59
C GLU A 319 -26.11 10.71 -3.33
N GLY A 320 -24.88 10.18 -3.28
CA GLY A 320 -24.51 8.81 -2.91
C GLY A 320 -23.77 8.66 -1.57
N ASN A 321 -23.83 9.64 -0.66
CA ASN A 321 -23.23 9.59 0.68
C ASN A 321 -21.68 9.51 0.75
N ARG A 322 -20.96 9.77 -0.35
CA ARG A 322 -19.49 9.90 -0.31
C ARG A 322 -19.10 11.33 0.08
N GLY A 323 -18.34 11.44 1.17
CA GLY A 323 -17.72 12.68 1.61
C GLY A 323 -16.51 13.03 0.72
N TYR A 324 -16.46 14.27 0.23
CA TYR A 324 -15.27 14.90 -0.33
C TYR A 324 -14.81 16.01 0.61
N ILE A 325 -13.70 15.80 1.31
CA ILE A 325 -13.04 16.87 2.06
C ILE A 325 -11.84 17.32 1.23
N ASN A 326 -11.68 18.61 0.97
CA ASN A 326 -10.50 19.12 0.25
C ASN A 326 -9.74 20.08 1.14
N CYS A 327 -8.43 19.90 1.32
CA CYS A 327 -7.53 20.77 2.06
C CYS A 327 -6.32 21.10 1.19
N ASP A 328 -5.98 22.36 0.97
CA ASP A 328 -4.80 22.70 0.16
C ASP A 328 -3.55 22.82 1.02
N HIS A 329 -3.58 23.75 1.98
CA HIS A 329 -2.51 24.00 2.95
C HIS A 329 -3.11 23.96 4.36
N PHE A 330 -2.32 23.57 5.36
CA PHE A 330 -2.72 23.65 6.76
C PHE A 330 -2.09 24.88 7.42
N PRO A 331 -2.79 25.58 8.31
CA PRO A 331 -2.15 26.59 9.13
C PRO A 331 -1.07 25.94 10.00
N PHE A 332 0.06 26.62 10.19
CA PHE A 332 1.11 26.21 11.10
C PHE A 332 1.64 27.41 11.88
N PHE A 333 2.20 27.17 13.07
CA PHE A 333 2.77 28.21 13.90
C PHE A 333 4.06 27.79 14.59
N ALA A 334 4.79 28.77 15.09
CA ALA A 334 5.86 28.58 16.07
C ALA A 334 5.65 29.47 17.30
N ASP A 335 5.92 28.89 18.46
CA ASP A 335 6.00 29.55 19.76
C ASP A 335 7.44 29.93 20.06
N LEU A 336 7.64 31.20 20.38
CA LEU A 336 8.92 31.80 20.71
C LEU A 336 8.97 32.17 22.18
N VAL A 337 10.08 31.81 22.85
CA VAL A 337 10.34 32.00 24.28
C VAL A 337 11.65 32.73 24.52
N GLY A 338 11.95 33.06 25.77
CA GLY A 338 13.22 33.70 26.13
C GLY A 338 14.45 32.82 25.88
N PRO A 339 15.66 33.40 25.91
CA PRO A 339 16.90 32.64 25.75
C PRO A 339 17.07 31.58 26.85
N GLY A 340 17.46 30.37 26.48
CA GLY A 340 17.64 29.23 27.39
C GLY A 340 16.35 28.56 27.87
N GLU A 341 15.19 29.01 27.37
CA GLU A 341 13.87 28.42 27.63
C GLU A 341 13.34 27.64 26.42
N GLY A 342 14.05 27.70 25.29
CA GLY A 342 13.75 26.91 24.10
C GLY A 342 13.88 25.41 24.36
N GLY A 343 13.05 24.62 23.69
CA GLY A 343 13.28 23.19 23.60
C GLY A 343 14.56 22.93 22.80
N THR A 344 15.22 21.79 23.03
CA THR A 344 16.21 21.30 22.06
C THR A 344 15.48 21.09 20.74
N LEU A 345 15.66 21.99 19.77
CA LEU A 345 15.35 21.71 18.37
C LEU A 345 16.34 20.65 17.90
N SER A 346 16.15 19.42 18.36
CA SER A 346 16.76 18.25 17.76
C SER A 346 16.06 18.04 16.43
N THR A 347 16.77 18.23 15.33
CA THR A 347 16.30 17.73 14.04
C THR A 347 17.44 16.99 13.39
N ASN A 348 17.79 15.81 13.92
CA ASN A 348 18.22 14.78 12.99
C ASN A 348 16.95 14.35 12.23
N PRO A 349 16.91 14.36 10.90
CA PRO A 349 15.83 13.73 10.17
C PRO A 349 15.87 12.24 10.42
N VAL A 350 14.71 11.65 10.69
CA VAL A 350 14.59 10.19 10.62
C VAL A 350 15.05 9.71 9.23
N PRO A 351 15.87 8.64 9.16
CA PRO A 351 16.38 8.13 7.90
C PRO A 351 15.25 7.51 7.07
N ILE A 352 15.40 7.45 5.74
CA ILE A 352 14.30 7.16 4.81
C ILE A 352 14.61 5.93 3.96
N PHE A 353 13.74 4.91 4.02
CA PHE A 353 13.72 3.83 3.01
C PHE A 353 13.27 4.36 1.65
N ASN A 354 13.95 3.98 0.58
CA ASN A 354 13.58 4.26 -0.81
C ASN A 354 13.48 3.00 -1.69
N SER A 355 13.45 1.82 -1.08
CA SER A 355 13.20 0.53 -1.72
C SER A 355 11.77 0.02 -1.48
N THR A 356 11.24 -0.75 -2.44
CA THR A 356 9.94 -1.43 -2.34
C THR A 356 10.17 -2.91 -2.02
N PRO A 357 9.56 -3.47 -0.95
CA PRO A 357 9.69 -4.88 -0.61
C PRO A 357 9.19 -5.83 -1.69
N VAL A 358 9.79 -7.03 -1.76
CA VAL A 358 9.26 -8.15 -2.54
C VAL A 358 8.30 -8.92 -1.64
N GLU A 359 7.01 -8.88 -1.95
CA GLU A 359 5.95 -9.41 -1.06
C GLU A 359 5.51 -10.84 -1.39
N THR A 360 6.21 -11.50 -2.31
CA THR A 360 5.95 -12.90 -2.69
C THR A 360 7.22 -13.74 -2.66
N ALA A 361 7.07 -15.00 -2.26
CA ALA A 361 8.11 -16.01 -2.33
C ALA A 361 7.48 -17.35 -2.77
N GLU A 362 8.28 -18.27 -3.27
CA GLU A 362 7.85 -19.62 -3.64
C GLU A 362 8.68 -20.64 -2.86
N ASP A 363 8.05 -21.71 -2.38
CA ASP A 363 8.76 -22.77 -1.66
C ASP A 363 9.90 -23.37 -2.52
N GLY A 364 11.04 -23.64 -1.89
CA GLY A 364 12.23 -24.14 -2.56
C GLY A 364 12.95 -23.15 -3.49
N LYS A 365 12.40 -21.94 -3.75
CA LYS A 365 13.06 -20.88 -4.52
C LYS A 365 13.73 -19.86 -3.60
N THR A 366 14.87 -19.32 -4.04
CA THR A 366 15.56 -18.26 -3.29
C THR A 366 14.75 -16.97 -3.32
N TYR A 367 14.42 -16.47 -2.13
CA TYR A 367 13.91 -15.11 -1.93
C TYR A 367 15.08 -14.17 -1.63
N ALA A 368 15.07 -12.99 -2.24
CA ALA A 368 16.01 -11.92 -1.93
C ALA A 368 15.37 -10.54 -2.11
N TYR A 369 15.59 -9.66 -1.13
CA TYR A 369 15.19 -8.26 -1.15
C TYR A 369 16.34 -7.41 -0.61
N ALA A 370 16.82 -6.45 -1.40
CA ALA A 370 17.83 -5.50 -0.98
C ALA A 370 17.16 -4.18 -0.58
N ALA A 371 17.14 -3.88 0.72
CA ALA A 371 16.64 -2.62 1.22
C ALA A 371 17.63 -1.49 0.90
N THR A 372 17.12 -0.32 0.52
CA THR A 372 17.91 0.88 0.30
C THR A 372 17.27 2.06 1.02
N GLY A 373 18.11 2.98 1.46
CA GLY A 373 17.68 4.15 2.19
C GLY A 373 18.70 5.27 2.12
N TYR A 374 18.28 6.46 2.53
CA TYR A 374 19.12 7.65 2.61
C TYR A 374 18.71 8.47 3.82
N ASP A 375 19.67 9.17 4.39
CA ASP A 375 19.41 10.27 5.31
C ASP A 375 19.60 11.62 4.58
N LEU A 376 18.84 12.63 4.99
CA LEU A 376 18.83 13.95 4.33
C LEU A 376 20.09 14.78 4.68
N GLU A 377 20.77 14.44 5.77
CA GLU A 377 21.94 15.10 6.31
C GLU A 377 23.22 14.34 5.89
N GLU A 378 23.04 13.25 5.14
CA GLU A 378 24.06 12.32 4.65
C GLU A 378 24.85 11.64 5.78
N GLU A 379 24.17 11.37 6.91
CA GLU A 379 24.75 10.62 8.04
C GLU A 379 24.91 9.12 7.74
N ASP A 380 25.77 8.44 8.51
CA ASP A 380 26.03 7.00 8.38
C ASP A 380 24.80 6.19 8.84
N LEU A 381 24.29 5.33 7.96
CA LEU A 381 23.10 4.53 8.22
C LEU A 381 23.43 3.12 8.73
N SER A 382 22.62 2.64 9.67
CA SER A 382 22.67 1.28 10.19
C SER A 382 21.35 0.55 9.99
N TRP A 383 21.41 -0.70 9.52
CA TRP A 383 20.24 -1.52 9.25
C TRP A 383 19.90 -2.42 10.45
N VAL A 384 18.62 -2.60 10.74
CA VAL A 384 18.14 -3.41 11.87
C VAL A 384 17.07 -4.40 11.40
N GLY A 385 17.16 -5.67 11.79
CA GLY A 385 16.07 -6.64 11.63
C GLY A 385 15.25 -6.75 12.92
N VAL A 386 13.97 -6.36 12.91
CA VAL A 386 13.12 -6.38 14.12
C VAL A 386 12.31 -7.66 14.20
N GLN A 387 11.57 -7.94 13.14
CA GLN A 387 10.73 -9.12 13.01
C GLN A 387 11.08 -9.78 11.69
N ILE A 388 11.77 -10.91 11.77
CA ILE A 388 12.26 -11.66 10.62
C ILE A 388 11.76 -13.10 10.75
N PRO A 389 11.00 -13.62 9.77
CA PRO A 389 10.59 -15.03 9.74
C PRO A 389 11.78 -15.97 9.82
N ALA A 390 11.62 -17.12 10.47
CA ALA A 390 12.72 -18.04 10.75
C ALA A 390 13.43 -18.59 9.48
N TRP A 391 12.74 -18.60 8.34
CA TRP A 391 13.28 -19.02 7.05
C TRP A 391 14.06 -17.92 6.30
N LEU A 392 14.12 -16.70 6.86
CA LEU A 392 14.84 -15.54 6.33
C LEU A 392 16.03 -15.16 7.21
N ASN A 393 17.03 -14.56 6.56
CA ASN A 393 18.19 -13.93 7.19
C ASN A 393 18.30 -12.48 6.71
N PHE A 394 18.49 -11.54 7.63
CA PHE A 394 18.75 -10.14 7.32
C PHE A 394 20.22 -9.80 7.57
N ASP A 395 20.93 -9.39 6.53
CA ASP A 395 22.29 -8.89 6.60
C ASP A 395 22.27 -7.38 6.91
N THR A 396 22.63 -7.02 8.14
CA THR A 396 22.63 -5.64 8.62
C THR A 396 23.76 -4.79 8.04
N ASP A 397 24.79 -5.41 7.46
CA ASP A 397 25.90 -4.66 6.83
C ASP A 397 25.53 -4.23 5.40
N THR A 398 24.65 -4.99 4.73
CA THR A 398 24.29 -4.77 3.33
C THR A 398 22.82 -4.39 3.10
N GLY A 399 21.96 -4.52 4.11
CA GLY A 399 20.52 -4.30 4.00
C GLY A 399 19.80 -5.40 3.22
N VAL A 400 20.42 -6.57 3.02
CA VAL A 400 19.86 -7.67 2.23
C VAL A 400 19.09 -8.66 3.10
N LEU A 401 17.80 -8.81 2.83
CA LEU A 401 16.94 -9.86 3.37
C LEU A 401 16.89 -11.04 2.38
N SER A 402 17.28 -12.25 2.80
CA SER A 402 17.33 -13.41 1.91
C SER A 402 17.06 -14.74 2.62
N GLY A 403 16.56 -15.73 1.88
CA GLY A 403 16.22 -17.04 2.42
C GLY A 403 15.68 -18.00 1.37
N VAL A 404 15.37 -19.23 1.78
CA VAL A 404 14.68 -20.22 0.95
C VAL A 404 13.54 -20.77 1.81
N PRO A 405 12.28 -20.42 1.55
CA PRO A 405 11.16 -20.97 2.29
C PRO A 405 11.02 -22.46 1.96
N SER A 406 10.61 -23.24 2.96
CA SER A 406 10.27 -24.66 2.81
C SER A 406 8.76 -24.84 2.71
N ASN A 407 8.31 -26.07 2.48
CA ASN A 407 6.88 -26.39 2.46
C ASN A 407 6.16 -26.06 3.79
N SER A 408 6.87 -26.04 4.94
CA SER A 408 6.27 -25.62 6.22
C SER A 408 6.13 -24.10 6.35
N ASP A 409 6.71 -23.33 5.43
CA ASP A 409 6.66 -21.88 5.42
C ASP A 409 5.60 -21.35 4.44
N ILE A 410 4.76 -22.19 3.82
CA ILE A 410 3.65 -21.73 2.98
C ILE A 410 2.65 -20.92 3.81
N GLY A 411 2.25 -19.74 3.31
CA GLY A 411 1.35 -18.82 4.01
C GLY A 411 1.89 -17.39 4.11
N ILE A 412 1.29 -16.59 5.00
CA ILE A 412 1.63 -15.17 5.19
C ILE A 412 2.63 -15.02 6.33
N HIS A 413 3.71 -14.26 6.09
CA HIS A 413 4.75 -13.95 7.07
C HIS A 413 4.94 -12.45 7.20
N GLU A 414 4.93 -11.92 8.41
CA GLU A 414 5.20 -10.51 8.69
C GLU A 414 6.70 -10.23 8.79
N VAL A 415 7.14 -9.11 8.21
CA VAL A 415 8.52 -8.62 8.25
C VAL A 415 8.56 -7.17 8.71
N GLN A 416 9.48 -6.85 9.61
CA GLN A 416 9.80 -5.48 10.03
C GLN A 416 11.32 -5.25 9.97
N LEU A 417 11.72 -4.33 9.09
CA LEU A 417 13.09 -3.82 8.98
C LEU A 417 13.18 -2.42 9.57
N GLY A 418 14.33 -2.07 10.13
CA GLY A 418 14.66 -0.75 10.66
C GLY A 418 15.86 -0.15 9.94
N LEU A 419 15.89 1.18 9.88
CA LEU A 419 17.00 2.00 9.41
C LEU A 419 17.23 3.09 10.46
N ASP A 420 18.45 3.19 10.97
CA ASP A 420 18.82 3.99 12.14
C ASP A 420 20.09 4.80 11.84
N ASP A 421 20.10 6.09 12.17
CA ASP A 421 21.22 7.01 11.93
C ASP A 421 22.07 7.29 13.19
N GLY A 422 21.81 6.57 14.27
CA GLY A 422 22.46 6.73 15.58
C GLY A 422 21.72 7.66 16.54
N THR A 423 20.74 8.42 16.06
CA THR A 423 19.89 9.32 16.87
C THR A 423 18.41 8.96 16.73
N ASP A 424 17.98 8.67 15.51
CA ASP A 424 16.61 8.50 15.06
C ASP A 424 16.46 7.26 14.17
N ARG A 425 15.23 6.75 14.07
CA ARG A 425 14.96 5.46 13.42
C ARG A 425 13.65 5.45 12.64
N THR A 426 13.67 4.82 11.46
CA THR A 426 12.48 4.49 10.67
C THR A 426 12.32 2.98 10.57
N ASP A 427 11.08 2.49 10.59
CA ASP A 427 10.75 1.10 10.26
C ASP A 427 10.00 0.97 8.92
N GLN A 428 10.20 -0.16 8.25
CA GLN A 428 9.47 -0.62 7.06
C GLN A 428 8.80 -1.97 7.39
N LEU A 429 7.46 -1.99 7.41
CA LEU A 429 6.64 -3.18 7.69
C LEU A 429 5.99 -3.67 6.39
N PHE A 430 6.06 -4.98 6.15
CA PHE A 430 5.42 -5.61 4.98
C PHE A 430 5.15 -7.10 5.26
N LYS A 431 4.39 -7.74 4.37
CA LYS A 431 4.08 -9.17 4.43
C LYS A 431 4.72 -9.88 3.24
N ILE A 432 5.19 -11.10 3.45
CA ILE A 432 5.60 -12.01 2.38
C ILE A 432 4.60 -13.16 2.32
N ILE A 433 4.00 -13.34 1.15
CA ILE A 433 3.16 -14.48 0.83
C ILE A 433 4.05 -15.55 0.21
N VAL A 434 4.26 -16.64 0.94
CA VAL A 434 4.93 -17.83 0.43
C VAL A 434 3.89 -18.71 -0.25
N ALA A 435 3.98 -18.82 -1.58
CA ALA A 435 3.19 -19.73 -2.38
C ALA A 435 3.90 -21.07 -2.58
N GLU A 436 3.14 -22.12 -2.83
CA GLU A 436 3.69 -23.35 -3.42
C GLU A 436 4.25 -23.03 -4.82
N ALA A 437 5.43 -23.54 -5.12
CA ALA A 437 6.09 -23.27 -6.39
C ALA A 437 5.24 -23.81 -7.55
N THR A 438 4.64 -22.92 -8.33
CA THR A 438 3.99 -23.28 -9.61
C THR A 438 5.08 -23.46 -10.66
N GLY A 439 5.72 -24.64 -10.66
CA GLY A 439 6.68 -25.11 -11.67
C GLY A 439 6.39 -26.58 -12.03
N PRO A 440 6.80 -27.05 -13.21
CA PRO A 440 6.38 -28.35 -13.73
C PRO A 440 6.74 -29.46 -12.73
N VAL A 441 5.75 -30.26 -12.33
CA VAL A 441 5.98 -31.48 -11.53
C VAL A 441 7.09 -32.29 -12.19
N SER A 442 8.27 -32.32 -11.55
CA SER A 442 9.42 -33.04 -12.06
C SER A 442 8.99 -34.49 -12.27
N ASN A 443 9.30 -35.04 -13.44
CA ASN A 443 9.11 -36.46 -13.67
C ASN A 443 9.85 -37.25 -12.58
N LEU A 444 9.13 -38.05 -11.80
CA LEU A 444 9.70 -38.84 -10.71
C LEU A 444 10.48 -40.05 -11.22
N ILE A 445 10.34 -40.40 -12.50
CA ILE A 445 11.11 -41.48 -13.12
C ILE A 445 12.46 -40.92 -13.55
N GLU A 446 13.51 -41.49 -12.99
CA GLU A 446 14.89 -41.16 -13.32
C GLU A 446 15.32 -41.90 -14.58
N ASN A 447 16.15 -41.23 -15.41
CA ASN A 447 16.59 -41.76 -16.71
C ASN A 447 15.41 -42.20 -17.60
N ALA A 448 14.34 -41.40 -17.59
CA ALA A 448 13.04 -41.70 -18.18
C ALA A 448 13.02 -41.87 -19.71
N SER A 449 14.06 -41.41 -20.41
CA SER A 449 14.16 -41.55 -21.87
C SER A 449 15.45 -42.23 -22.33
N PHE A 450 16.29 -42.74 -21.41
CA PHE A 450 17.53 -43.47 -21.73
C PHE A 450 18.55 -42.79 -22.67
N GLU A 451 18.38 -41.50 -22.98
CA GLU A 451 19.18 -40.72 -23.95
C GLU A 451 20.68 -40.63 -23.63
N THR A 452 21.08 -41.03 -22.43
CA THR A 452 22.49 -41.18 -22.04
C THR A 452 23.12 -42.50 -22.49
N GLY A 453 22.37 -43.35 -23.20
CA GLY A 453 22.81 -44.63 -23.76
C GLY A 453 23.08 -45.73 -22.71
N ASN A 454 22.57 -45.57 -21.49
CA ASN A 454 22.75 -46.50 -20.38
C ASN A 454 21.47 -46.59 -19.52
N ALA A 455 21.39 -47.61 -18.68
CA ALA A 455 20.25 -47.87 -17.79
C ALA A 455 20.56 -47.49 -16.32
N ASN A 456 21.37 -46.45 -16.09
CA ASN A 456 21.57 -45.97 -14.71
C ASN A 456 20.21 -45.65 -14.08
N GLU A 457 20.08 -45.86 -12.77
CA GLU A 457 18.84 -45.77 -11.99
C GLU A 457 17.77 -46.84 -12.28
N TRP A 458 18.06 -47.80 -13.17
CA TRP A 458 17.20 -48.96 -13.42
C TRP A 458 17.90 -50.27 -13.06
N GLU A 459 17.21 -51.10 -12.28
CA GLU A 459 17.62 -52.48 -12.05
C GLU A 459 17.22 -53.32 -13.27
N LEU A 460 18.20 -53.62 -14.12
CA LEU A 460 18.02 -54.57 -15.21
C LEU A 460 18.31 -55.99 -14.73
N SER A 461 17.52 -56.94 -15.19
CA SER A 461 17.81 -58.35 -14.98
C SER A 461 19.14 -58.76 -15.61
N SER A 462 19.83 -59.74 -15.01
CA SER A 462 21.16 -60.17 -15.45
C SER A 462 21.18 -60.98 -16.76
N SER A 463 20.08 -61.03 -17.52
CA SER A 463 20.04 -61.67 -18.84
C SER A 463 20.41 -60.67 -19.93
N SER A 464 21.05 -61.13 -21.00
CA SER A 464 21.37 -60.30 -22.18
C SER A 464 20.14 -59.89 -23.00
N GLU A 465 18.94 -60.04 -22.44
CA GLU A 465 17.66 -59.89 -23.12
C GLU A 465 17.07 -58.48 -22.92
N THR A 466 17.50 -57.76 -21.88
CA THR A 466 17.11 -56.36 -21.61
C THR A 466 18.33 -55.45 -21.66
N THR A 467 18.31 -54.46 -22.55
CA THR A 467 19.44 -53.55 -22.79
C THR A 467 18.93 -52.16 -23.20
N VAL A 468 19.74 -51.12 -23.06
CA VAL A 468 19.49 -49.83 -23.71
C VAL A 468 20.19 -49.84 -25.07
N THR A 469 19.52 -49.42 -26.14
CA THR A 469 20.06 -49.50 -27.51
C THR A 469 19.62 -48.30 -28.33
N ASP A 470 20.49 -47.84 -29.22
CA ASP A 470 20.17 -46.80 -30.20
C ASP A 470 19.05 -47.27 -31.13
N ASP A 471 17.97 -46.49 -31.18
CA ASP A 471 16.80 -46.77 -31.98
C ASP A 471 16.31 -45.53 -32.77
N ALA A 472 17.21 -44.59 -33.08
CA ALA A 472 16.95 -43.36 -33.85
C ALA A 472 16.30 -43.58 -35.23
N ALA A 473 16.34 -44.81 -35.75
CA ALA A 473 15.66 -45.19 -36.98
C ALA A 473 14.15 -45.47 -36.80
N SER A 474 13.69 -45.72 -35.56
CA SER A 474 12.32 -46.07 -35.19
C SER A 474 11.68 -45.17 -34.15
N HIS A 475 12.48 -44.41 -33.38
CA HIS A 475 12.01 -43.43 -32.38
C HIS A 475 13.05 -42.30 -32.18
N GLU A 476 13.33 -41.93 -30.92
CA GLU A 476 14.40 -41.02 -30.48
C GLU A 476 15.77 -41.74 -30.41
N SER A 477 16.76 -41.21 -29.68
CA SER A 477 18.13 -41.71 -29.78
C SER A 477 18.29 -43.08 -29.14
N TYR A 478 17.82 -43.30 -27.91
CA TYR A 478 18.03 -44.55 -27.17
C TYR A 478 16.78 -45.00 -26.41
N SER A 479 16.38 -46.25 -26.58
CA SER A 479 15.24 -46.84 -25.86
C SER A 479 15.61 -48.06 -25.01
N LEU A 480 14.77 -48.38 -24.02
CA LEU A 480 14.84 -49.65 -23.30
C LEU A 480 14.31 -50.79 -24.18
N LYS A 481 15.21 -51.72 -24.53
CA LYS A 481 14.97 -52.80 -25.47
C LYS A 481 14.86 -54.16 -24.78
N PHE A 482 13.85 -54.94 -25.19
CA PHE A 482 13.64 -56.34 -24.81
C PHE A 482 13.73 -57.26 -26.03
N SER A 483 14.55 -58.31 -25.97
CA SER A 483 14.81 -59.22 -27.11
C SER A 483 14.36 -60.65 -26.83
N LYS A 484 13.69 -61.25 -27.82
CA LYS A 484 13.49 -62.69 -28.07
C LYS A 484 13.52 -63.59 -26.82
N VAL A 485 12.35 -64.05 -26.38
CA VAL A 485 12.23 -65.07 -25.33
C VAL A 485 11.57 -66.34 -25.83
N ASP A 486 12.32 -67.45 -25.74
CA ASP A 486 11.89 -68.78 -26.17
C ASP A 486 11.17 -69.48 -25.00
N VAL A 487 9.84 -69.47 -25.08
CA VAL A 487 8.85 -70.33 -24.41
C VAL A 487 8.87 -70.40 -22.86
N SER A 488 7.78 -69.87 -22.28
CA SER A 488 7.19 -70.13 -20.94
C SER A 488 7.65 -69.32 -19.73
N GLY A 489 8.59 -68.39 -19.87
CA GLY A 489 9.01 -67.49 -18.79
C GLY A 489 8.60 -66.03 -19.00
N THR A 490 8.33 -65.31 -17.91
CA THR A 490 8.33 -63.83 -17.91
C THR A 490 9.75 -63.35 -18.13
N VAL A 491 9.95 -62.48 -19.13
CA VAL A 491 11.25 -61.84 -19.39
C VAL A 491 11.57 -60.95 -18.21
N ALA A 492 12.79 -61.06 -17.72
CA ALA A 492 13.10 -60.49 -16.43
C ALA A 492 13.06 -58.95 -16.47
N PRO A 493 12.44 -58.32 -15.47
CA PRO A 493 11.97 -56.94 -15.56
C PRO A 493 13.12 -55.93 -15.55
N ALA A 494 12.90 -54.78 -16.19
CA ALA A 494 13.55 -53.54 -15.80
C ALA A 494 12.73 -52.90 -14.68
N ARG A 495 13.38 -52.52 -13.58
CA ARG A 495 12.70 -52.03 -12.39
C ARG A 495 13.28 -50.72 -11.89
N GLN A 496 12.39 -49.84 -11.41
CA GLN A 496 12.75 -48.69 -10.60
C GLN A 496 11.83 -48.60 -9.37
N VAL A 497 12.39 -48.26 -8.21
CA VAL A 497 11.64 -47.93 -7.00
C VAL A 497 11.49 -46.41 -6.96
N LEU A 498 10.24 -45.93 -6.92
CA LEU A 498 9.91 -44.52 -7.04
C LEU A 498 9.41 -44.01 -5.71
N MET A 499 9.97 -42.90 -5.22
CA MET A 499 9.46 -42.23 -4.03
C MET A 499 8.23 -41.40 -4.40
N VAL A 500 7.14 -41.58 -3.66
CA VAL A 500 5.87 -40.86 -3.88
C VAL A 500 5.40 -40.21 -2.58
N GLN A 501 4.62 -39.15 -2.69
CA GLN A 501 3.92 -38.57 -1.56
C GLN A 501 2.72 -39.47 -1.22
N PRO A 502 2.43 -39.72 0.07
CA PRO A 502 1.21 -40.40 0.48
C PRO A 502 -0.05 -39.63 0.05
N ASN A 503 -1.13 -40.37 -0.18
CA ASN A 503 -2.49 -39.92 -0.48
C ASN A 503 -2.57 -38.97 -1.67
N THR A 504 -1.72 -39.18 -2.67
CA THR A 504 -1.56 -38.32 -3.85
C THR A 504 -1.93 -39.11 -5.10
N ASP A 505 -2.72 -38.55 -6.01
CA ASP A 505 -2.93 -39.19 -7.31
C ASP A 505 -1.75 -38.95 -8.25
N TYR A 506 -1.53 -39.90 -9.13
CA TYR A 506 -0.40 -39.95 -10.05
C TYR A 506 -0.84 -40.35 -11.45
N LYS A 507 -0.19 -39.73 -12.46
CA LYS A 507 -0.26 -40.09 -13.87
C LYS A 507 1.04 -40.77 -14.19
N PHE A 508 0.94 -42.04 -14.55
CA PHE A 508 2.04 -42.71 -15.24
C PHE A 508 1.74 -42.74 -16.73
N SER A 509 2.70 -42.37 -17.57
CA SER A 509 2.69 -42.63 -19.01
C SER A 509 3.99 -43.28 -19.46
N VAL A 510 3.92 -44.03 -20.56
CA VAL A 510 5.06 -44.70 -21.21
C VAL A 510 4.74 -44.93 -22.68
N ASP A 511 5.73 -44.73 -23.54
CA ASP A 511 5.68 -45.15 -24.93
C ASP A 511 6.14 -46.60 -25.05
N MET A 512 5.35 -47.47 -25.67
CA MET A 512 5.66 -48.88 -25.88
C MET A 512 5.51 -49.29 -27.34
N ASN A 513 6.43 -50.11 -27.84
CA ASN A 513 6.40 -50.66 -29.19
C ASN A 513 6.63 -52.18 -29.14
N TYR A 514 5.67 -52.95 -29.67
CA TYR A 514 5.67 -54.40 -29.60
C TYR A 514 5.62 -55.04 -31.01
N PRO A 515 6.39 -56.09 -31.30
CA PRO A 515 6.53 -56.60 -32.66
C PRO A 515 5.26 -57.26 -33.21
N GLU A 516 4.92 -56.99 -34.47
CA GLU A 516 3.69 -57.46 -35.14
C GLU A 516 3.64 -58.98 -35.44
N ASN A 517 4.75 -59.70 -35.34
CA ASN A 517 4.90 -61.02 -35.97
C ASN A 517 4.32 -62.20 -35.16
N GLY A 518 2.99 -62.35 -35.14
CA GLY A 518 2.31 -63.63 -34.81
C GLY A 518 2.70 -64.26 -33.46
N THR A 519 3.13 -63.44 -32.51
CA THR A 519 3.59 -63.87 -31.17
C THR A 519 2.39 -64.00 -30.22
N SER A 520 2.52 -64.84 -29.18
CA SER A 520 1.48 -65.03 -28.15
C SER A 520 1.78 -64.31 -26.83
N GLY A 521 2.80 -63.45 -26.82
CA GLY A 521 3.22 -62.67 -25.66
C GLY A 521 2.69 -61.23 -25.65
N SER A 522 3.18 -60.45 -24.70
CA SER A 522 2.86 -59.02 -24.54
C SER A 522 3.98 -58.28 -23.81
N MET A 523 4.08 -56.97 -24.00
CA MET A 523 4.84 -56.07 -23.15
C MET A 523 3.92 -55.44 -22.12
N THR A 524 4.37 -55.34 -20.87
CA THR A 524 3.59 -54.79 -19.75
C THR A 524 4.43 -53.80 -18.96
N ALA A 525 3.84 -52.63 -18.70
CA ALA A 525 4.26 -51.73 -17.65
C ALA A 525 3.36 -51.93 -16.43
N ARG A 526 3.94 -52.19 -15.26
CA ARG A 526 3.20 -52.48 -14.03
C ARG A 526 3.67 -51.61 -12.87
N LEU A 527 2.73 -50.95 -12.21
CA LEU A 527 2.93 -50.26 -10.95
C LEU A 527 2.45 -51.15 -9.80
N THR A 528 3.26 -51.25 -8.75
CA THR A 528 2.87 -51.89 -7.48
C THR A 528 2.76 -50.86 -6.37
N VAL A 529 1.55 -50.68 -5.84
CA VAL A 529 1.20 -49.71 -4.79
C VAL A 529 0.63 -50.47 -3.60
N GLY A 530 1.35 -50.57 -2.48
CA GLY A 530 0.84 -51.29 -1.30
C GLY A 530 0.52 -52.78 -1.49
N GLY A 531 0.94 -53.39 -2.60
CA GLY A 531 0.58 -54.75 -2.99
C GLY A 531 -0.51 -54.84 -4.07
N GLU A 532 -1.24 -53.74 -4.34
CA GLU A 532 -2.08 -53.60 -5.52
C GLU A 532 -1.21 -53.50 -6.78
N LYS A 533 -1.66 -54.12 -7.87
CA LYS A 533 -0.93 -54.17 -9.14
C LYS A 533 -1.76 -53.56 -10.25
N LEU A 534 -1.36 -52.39 -10.71
CA LEU A 534 -1.95 -51.68 -11.84
C LEU A 534 -1.06 -51.87 -13.06
N LYS A 535 -1.64 -52.10 -14.24
CA LYS A 535 -0.86 -52.42 -15.43
C LYS A 535 -1.52 -51.98 -16.73
N VAL A 536 -0.68 -51.64 -17.71
CA VAL A 536 -1.01 -51.51 -19.13
C VAL A 536 -0.23 -52.56 -19.91
N THR A 537 -0.86 -53.15 -20.92
CA THR A 537 -0.30 -54.29 -21.65
C THR A 537 -0.51 -54.12 -23.16
N VAL A 538 0.57 -54.19 -23.93
CA VAL A 538 0.57 -54.17 -25.39
C VAL A 538 0.90 -55.58 -25.91
N SER A 539 -0.07 -56.23 -26.55
CA SER A 539 0.10 -57.58 -27.14
C SER A 539 0.08 -57.58 -28.68
N SER A 540 -0.26 -56.45 -29.30
CA SER A 540 -0.20 -56.22 -30.74
C SER A 540 -0.36 -54.73 -31.05
N SER A 541 0.70 -54.07 -31.52
CA SER A 541 0.60 -52.71 -32.05
C SER A 541 0.61 -52.79 -33.57
N THR A 542 -0.54 -52.56 -34.22
CA THR A 542 -0.55 -52.26 -35.66
C THR A 542 0.24 -50.97 -35.88
N GLY A 543 1.47 -51.08 -36.37
CA GLY A 543 2.21 -49.98 -37.00
C GLY A 543 3.08 -49.06 -36.15
N GLY A 544 3.53 -49.41 -34.94
CA GLY A 544 4.58 -48.64 -34.21
C GLY A 544 4.29 -48.35 -32.73
N TRP A 545 4.97 -47.32 -32.22
CA TRP A 545 4.91 -46.84 -30.82
C TRP A 545 3.51 -46.40 -30.39
N ARG A 546 3.18 -46.66 -29.12
CA ARG A 546 1.92 -46.27 -28.48
C ARG A 546 2.18 -45.75 -27.08
N GLU A 547 1.61 -44.60 -26.77
CA GLU A 547 1.55 -44.10 -25.40
C GLU A 547 0.46 -44.85 -24.61
N GLU A 548 0.82 -45.36 -23.45
CA GLU A 548 -0.09 -46.02 -22.52
C GLU A 548 -0.05 -45.32 -21.16
N GLU A 549 -1.19 -45.27 -20.48
CA GLU A 549 -1.35 -44.47 -19.26
C GLU A 549 -1.97 -45.26 -18.09
N ILE A 550 -1.55 -44.96 -16.87
CA ILE A 550 -2.16 -45.46 -15.63
C ILE A 550 -2.44 -44.27 -14.70
N LEU A 551 -3.66 -44.23 -14.17
CA LEU A 551 -4.08 -43.32 -13.09
C LEU A 551 -4.18 -44.09 -11.78
N PHE A 552 -3.62 -43.56 -10.69
CA PHE A 552 -3.67 -44.21 -9.38
C PHE A 552 -3.46 -43.25 -8.22
N ASN A 553 -4.01 -43.57 -7.05
CA ASN A 553 -3.68 -42.90 -5.78
C ASN A 553 -2.60 -43.68 -5.04
N SER A 554 -1.63 -42.99 -4.45
CA SER A 554 -0.55 -43.63 -3.67
C SER A 554 -1.02 -44.22 -2.34
N GLY A 555 -2.21 -43.86 -1.84
CA GLY A 555 -2.67 -44.18 -0.48
C GLY A 555 -1.63 -43.78 0.57
N ASP A 556 -1.59 -44.42 1.73
CA ASP A 556 -0.60 -44.07 2.76
C ASP A 556 0.87 -44.45 2.40
N HIS A 557 1.16 -44.88 1.17
CA HIS A 557 2.47 -45.37 0.75
C HIS A 557 3.41 -44.24 0.34
N LYS A 558 4.67 -44.35 0.78
CA LYS A 558 5.76 -43.39 0.47
C LYS A 558 6.63 -43.82 -0.72
N SER A 559 6.36 -45.00 -1.27
CA SER A 559 7.13 -45.56 -2.37
C SER A 559 6.29 -46.55 -3.16
N ILE A 560 6.53 -46.64 -4.45
CA ILE A 560 5.94 -47.64 -5.36
C ILE A 560 7.04 -48.32 -6.18
N THR A 561 6.69 -49.39 -6.88
CA THR A 561 7.62 -50.07 -7.79
C THR A 561 7.06 -50.08 -9.20
N LEU A 562 7.86 -49.63 -10.17
CA LEU A 562 7.61 -49.74 -11.60
C LEU A 562 8.39 -50.93 -12.16
N ASP A 563 7.67 -51.88 -12.78
CA ASP A 563 8.25 -53.02 -13.51
C ASP A 563 7.88 -52.94 -14.99
N ILE A 564 8.87 -53.01 -15.87
CA ILE A 564 8.68 -53.16 -17.32
C ILE A 564 9.17 -54.53 -17.74
N TYR A 565 8.30 -55.33 -18.35
CA TYR A 565 8.62 -56.71 -18.69
C TYR A 565 7.77 -57.22 -19.85
N CYS A 566 8.19 -58.33 -20.44
CA CYS A 566 7.38 -59.05 -21.42
C CYS A 566 6.87 -60.37 -20.82
N ASP A 567 5.58 -60.62 -21.00
CA ASP A 567 4.90 -61.86 -20.61
C ASP A 567 4.64 -62.75 -21.81
N GLY A 568 4.79 -64.07 -21.64
CA GLY A 568 4.58 -65.02 -22.72
C GLY A 568 5.72 -65.05 -23.75
N GLY A 569 5.73 -66.05 -24.62
CA GLY A 569 6.76 -66.19 -25.64
C GLY A 569 6.57 -65.17 -26.76
N PHE A 570 7.61 -64.41 -27.07
CA PHE A 570 7.62 -63.51 -28.22
C PHE A 570 8.91 -63.59 -29.02
N LEU A 571 8.76 -63.51 -30.33
CA LEU A 571 9.83 -63.47 -31.31
C LEU A 571 9.93 -62.04 -31.87
N GLY A 572 11.09 -61.41 -31.68
CA GLY A 572 11.36 -60.05 -32.14
C GLY A 572 11.95 -59.18 -31.05
N THR A 573 11.81 -57.88 -31.24
CA THR A 573 12.27 -56.84 -30.31
C THR A 573 11.08 -56.01 -29.88
N ALA A 574 10.94 -55.75 -28.59
CA ALA A 574 10.02 -54.77 -28.03
C ALA A 574 10.80 -53.63 -27.39
N PHE A 575 10.22 -52.43 -27.38
CA PHE A 575 10.85 -51.23 -26.84
C PHE A 575 9.89 -50.48 -25.92
N ALA A 576 10.44 -49.82 -24.90
CA ALA A 576 9.73 -48.81 -24.13
C ALA A 576 10.62 -47.58 -23.90
N ASP A 577 9.98 -46.41 -23.88
CA ASP A 577 10.65 -45.12 -23.79
C ASP A 577 9.72 -44.03 -23.23
N ASN A 578 10.24 -42.81 -23.04
CA ASN A 578 9.48 -41.62 -22.64
C ASN A 578 8.59 -41.82 -21.41
N PHE A 579 9.15 -42.48 -20.40
CA PHE A 579 8.46 -42.75 -19.15
C PHE A 579 8.17 -41.43 -18.41
N ALA A 580 6.94 -41.23 -17.94
CA ALA A 580 6.62 -40.14 -17.05
C ALA A 580 5.80 -40.61 -15.86
N LEU A 581 6.27 -40.36 -14.64
CA LEU A 581 5.45 -40.38 -13.44
C LEU A 581 5.39 -38.98 -12.89
N ARG A 582 4.22 -38.39 -12.96
CA ARG A 582 3.93 -37.08 -12.39
C ARG A 582 2.79 -37.26 -11.44
N SER A 583 2.73 -36.52 -10.34
CA SER A 583 1.46 -36.43 -9.64
C SER A 583 0.42 -35.97 -10.66
N GLN A 584 -0.66 -36.74 -10.81
CA GLN A 584 -1.91 -36.15 -11.27
C GLN A 584 -2.20 -35.07 -10.24
N GLY A 585 -2.78 -33.96 -10.64
CA GLY A 585 -3.42 -33.10 -9.65
C GLY A 585 -4.46 -33.97 -8.93
N GLY A 586 -4.07 -34.56 -7.83
CA GLY A 586 -4.66 -35.79 -7.37
C GLY A 586 -5.53 -35.51 -6.20
N ASN A 587 -6.69 -34.92 -6.44
CA ASN A 587 -7.15 -33.89 -5.52
C ASN A 587 -5.92 -33.11 -5.05
N SER A 588 -5.27 -32.40 -5.97
CA SER A 588 -4.66 -31.16 -5.51
C SER A 588 -5.78 -30.55 -4.71
N MET A 589 -5.60 -30.39 -3.39
CA MET A 589 -6.33 -29.32 -2.80
C MET A 589 -5.93 -28.15 -3.70
N SER A 590 -6.91 -27.66 -4.44
CA SER A 590 -6.82 -26.52 -5.30
C SER A 590 -8.05 -25.72 -4.97
N GLY A 591 -7.88 -24.42 -5.03
CA GLY A 591 -8.94 -23.54 -4.62
C GLY A 591 -9.31 -23.64 -3.14
N TYR A 592 -10.60 -23.85 -2.86
CA TYR A 592 -11.16 -23.83 -1.51
C TYR A 592 -10.49 -24.83 -0.56
N ALA A 593 -10.19 -26.04 -1.03
CA ALA A 593 -9.68 -27.09 -0.17
C ALA A 593 -8.28 -26.77 0.41
N VAL A 594 -7.41 -26.07 -0.34
CA VAL A 594 -6.09 -25.63 0.16
C VAL A 594 -6.28 -24.63 1.26
N TRP A 595 -7.11 -23.64 0.96
CA TRP A 595 -7.37 -22.52 1.84
C TRP A 595 -8.01 -23.01 3.15
N ALA A 596 -9.01 -23.89 3.08
CA ALA A 596 -9.67 -24.46 4.25
C ALA A 596 -8.70 -25.26 5.13
N ASN A 597 -7.83 -26.07 4.51
CA ASN A 597 -6.82 -26.82 5.25
C ASN A 597 -5.75 -25.91 5.88
N GLY A 598 -5.38 -24.80 5.22
CA GLY A 598 -4.46 -23.80 5.76
C GLY A 598 -4.96 -23.14 7.05
N TYR A 599 -6.27 -22.89 7.14
CA TYR A 599 -6.92 -22.37 8.34
C TYR A 599 -7.36 -23.47 9.33
N GLY A 600 -7.29 -24.75 8.95
CA GLY A 600 -7.77 -25.87 9.78
C GLY A 600 -9.28 -25.86 10.00
N ILE A 601 -10.03 -25.33 9.03
CA ILE A 601 -11.49 -25.18 9.07
C ILE A 601 -12.20 -26.27 8.27
N GLY A 602 -13.51 -26.40 8.49
CA GLY A 602 -14.36 -27.43 7.90
C GLY A 602 -14.90 -27.09 6.51
N SER A 603 -16.15 -27.46 6.25
CA SER A 603 -16.74 -27.41 4.91
C SER A 603 -17.11 -26.01 4.42
N GLU A 604 -17.30 -25.85 3.11
CA GLU A 604 -17.68 -24.61 2.43
C GLU A 604 -18.90 -23.88 3.02
N GLY A 605 -19.86 -24.64 3.55
CA GLY A 605 -21.10 -24.12 4.12
C GLY A 605 -21.06 -23.86 5.62
N GLU A 606 -19.93 -24.13 6.27
CA GLU A 606 -19.70 -23.76 7.68
C GLU A 606 -19.32 -22.29 7.79
N ASP A 607 -19.50 -21.74 8.98
CA ASP A 607 -19.19 -20.36 9.37
C ASP A 607 -18.29 -20.50 10.60
N ALA A 608 -16.97 -20.46 10.35
CA ALA A 608 -15.97 -20.90 11.34
C ALA A 608 -15.77 -19.88 12.47
N ASP A 609 -15.95 -18.59 12.20
CA ASP A 609 -15.83 -17.51 13.18
C ASP A 609 -17.17 -17.05 13.77
N GLY A 610 -18.29 -17.45 13.17
CA GLY A 610 -19.65 -17.21 13.63
C GLY A 610 -20.21 -15.83 13.28
N ASP A 611 -19.66 -15.17 12.26
CA ASP A 611 -20.05 -13.81 11.87
C ASP A 611 -21.25 -13.76 10.89
N GLY A 612 -21.70 -14.93 10.43
CA GLY A 612 -22.80 -15.10 9.49
C GLY A 612 -22.37 -15.23 8.03
N ARG A 613 -21.08 -15.24 7.72
CA ARG A 613 -20.52 -15.61 6.42
C ARG A 613 -20.04 -17.05 6.43
N ILE A 614 -20.31 -17.75 5.33
CA ILE A 614 -19.83 -19.13 5.18
C ILE A 614 -18.42 -19.12 4.59
N ASN A 615 -17.64 -20.13 4.91
CA ASN A 615 -16.25 -20.29 4.50
C ASN A 615 -16.05 -20.10 2.98
N LEU A 616 -16.99 -20.56 2.13
CA LEU A 616 -16.90 -20.36 0.67
C LEU A 616 -16.98 -18.88 0.26
N TYR A 617 -17.77 -18.08 0.98
CA TYR A 617 -17.86 -16.64 0.73
C TYR A 617 -16.52 -15.97 1.00
N GLU A 618 -15.94 -16.27 2.15
CA GLU A 618 -14.66 -15.69 2.57
C GLU A 618 -13.52 -16.15 1.65
N TYR A 619 -13.51 -17.42 1.27
CA TYR A 619 -12.57 -17.93 0.29
C TYR A 619 -12.64 -17.17 -1.06
N ALA A 620 -13.86 -16.95 -1.56
CA ALA A 620 -14.11 -16.32 -2.84
C ALA A 620 -13.79 -14.83 -2.87
N PHE A 621 -13.86 -14.15 -1.72
CA PHE A 621 -13.68 -12.70 -1.58
C PHE A 621 -12.49 -12.30 -0.72
N SER A 622 -11.62 -13.25 -0.34
CA SER A 622 -10.40 -13.04 0.43
C SER A 622 -10.61 -12.59 1.88
N GLY A 623 -11.59 -13.18 2.59
CA GLY A 623 -11.75 -13.05 4.04
C GLY A 623 -10.88 -14.02 4.85
N ASP A 624 -10.83 -13.82 6.17
CA ASP A 624 -10.16 -14.69 7.14
C ASP A 624 -11.21 -15.42 8.00
N PRO A 625 -11.39 -16.74 7.80
CA PRO A 625 -12.49 -17.50 8.40
C PRO A 625 -12.32 -17.77 9.90
N LEU A 626 -11.25 -17.26 10.52
CA LEU A 626 -11.00 -17.36 11.95
C LEU A 626 -11.16 -16.01 12.67
N VAL A 627 -11.40 -14.91 11.94
CA VAL A 627 -11.44 -13.56 12.47
C VAL A 627 -12.82 -12.93 12.24
N PRO A 628 -13.66 -12.84 13.30
CA PRO A 628 -14.96 -12.20 13.22
C PRO A 628 -14.89 -10.83 12.55
N PHE A 629 -15.77 -10.61 11.55
CA PHE A 629 -15.89 -9.38 10.76
C PHE A 629 -14.86 -9.18 9.63
N ASP A 630 -13.88 -10.08 9.44
CA ASP A 630 -12.99 -10.06 8.27
C ASP A 630 -13.59 -10.84 7.09
N THR A 631 -14.72 -10.35 6.59
CA THR A 631 -15.49 -11.04 5.55
C THR A 631 -14.87 -10.97 4.15
N GLY A 632 -13.72 -10.30 3.99
CA GLY A 632 -13.13 -9.97 2.69
C GLY A 632 -13.88 -8.91 1.88
N PHE A 633 -13.58 -8.84 0.58
CA PHE A 633 -14.08 -7.82 -0.36
C PHE A 633 -15.36 -8.25 -1.06
N GLY A 634 -16.48 -8.11 -0.36
CA GLY A 634 -17.80 -8.45 -0.89
C GLY A 634 -18.22 -7.65 -2.14
N PRO A 635 -19.25 -8.13 -2.88
CA PRO A 635 -19.73 -7.46 -4.08
C PRO A 635 -20.31 -6.07 -3.79
N VAL A 636 -19.98 -5.08 -4.63
CA VAL A 636 -20.40 -3.69 -4.52
C VAL A 636 -21.36 -3.33 -5.65
N LEU A 637 -22.55 -2.82 -5.31
CA LEU A 637 -23.51 -2.30 -6.28
C LEU A 637 -23.39 -0.78 -6.40
N THR A 638 -23.04 -0.28 -7.58
CA THR A 638 -22.96 1.16 -7.89
C THR A 638 -24.00 1.55 -8.92
N ARG A 639 -24.61 2.73 -8.78
CA ARG A 639 -25.51 3.28 -9.80
C ARG A 639 -24.71 4.05 -10.85
N GLU A 640 -24.91 3.74 -12.13
CA GLU A 640 -24.24 4.38 -13.26
C GLU A 640 -25.27 4.87 -14.28
N GLY A 641 -25.68 6.12 -14.13
CA GLY A 641 -26.76 6.71 -14.92
C GLY A 641 -28.11 5.99 -14.70
N THR A 642 -28.62 5.36 -15.75
CA THR A 642 -29.86 4.56 -15.75
C THR A 642 -29.65 3.07 -15.50
N SER A 643 -28.40 2.64 -15.33
CA SER A 643 -28.02 1.25 -15.10
C SER A 643 -27.36 1.09 -13.73
N PHE A 644 -27.19 -0.15 -13.29
CA PHE A 644 -26.42 -0.52 -12.12
C PHE A 644 -25.19 -1.32 -12.56
N ALA A 645 -24.06 -1.08 -11.90
CA ALA A 645 -22.85 -1.88 -12.03
C ALA A 645 -22.67 -2.68 -10.74
N LEU A 646 -22.73 -4.01 -10.82
CA LEU A 646 -22.36 -4.91 -9.74
C LEU A 646 -20.90 -5.32 -9.96
N ARG A 647 -20.01 -4.86 -9.08
CA ARG A 647 -18.57 -5.17 -9.09
C ARG A 647 -18.23 -6.20 -8.02
N HIS A 648 -17.39 -7.17 -8.34
CA HIS A 648 -16.91 -8.16 -7.37
C HIS A 648 -15.55 -8.72 -7.78
N LEU A 649 -14.81 -9.26 -6.81
CA LEU A 649 -13.56 -9.98 -7.11
C LEU A 649 -13.87 -11.36 -7.72
N ARG A 650 -12.96 -11.82 -8.58
CA ARG A 650 -12.89 -13.20 -9.06
C ARG A 650 -11.47 -13.71 -8.89
N ARG A 651 -11.29 -14.83 -8.19
CA ARG A 651 -9.97 -15.45 -8.03
C ARG A 651 -9.42 -15.95 -9.37
N ILE A 652 -8.13 -15.71 -9.60
CA ILE A 652 -7.38 -16.21 -10.76
C ILE A 652 -6.74 -17.55 -10.39
N GLY A 653 -6.79 -18.52 -11.30
CA GLY A 653 -6.13 -19.83 -11.13
C GLY A 653 -6.95 -20.87 -10.37
N ASP A 654 -8.22 -20.59 -10.07
CA ASP A 654 -9.17 -21.56 -9.52
C ASP A 654 -10.31 -21.79 -10.52
N GLU A 655 -10.15 -22.82 -11.36
CA GLU A 655 -11.09 -23.12 -12.46
C GLU A 655 -12.43 -23.71 -11.96
N ASP A 656 -12.46 -24.22 -10.73
CA ASP A 656 -13.66 -24.80 -10.13
C ASP A 656 -14.57 -23.71 -9.53
N LEU A 657 -14.04 -22.51 -9.25
CA LEU A 657 -14.79 -21.41 -8.66
C LEU A 657 -15.52 -20.57 -9.71
N VAL A 658 -16.85 -20.76 -9.80
CA VAL A 658 -17.70 -20.12 -10.80
C VAL A 658 -18.53 -19.00 -10.19
N TYR A 659 -18.46 -17.82 -10.80
CA TYR A 659 -19.22 -16.62 -10.40
C TYR A 659 -20.31 -16.31 -11.44
N ARG A 660 -21.58 -16.29 -11.02
CA ARG A 660 -22.72 -16.08 -11.92
C ARG A 660 -23.71 -15.08 -11.36
N LEU A 661 -24.10 -14.10 -12.16
CA LEU A 661 -25.14 -13.15 -11.77
C LEU A 661 -26.53 -13.69 -12.16
N GLN A 662 -27.44 -13.70 -11.19
CA GLN A 662 -28.85 -13.99 -11.41
C GLN A 662 -29.72 -12.79 -11.12
N THR A 663 -30.83 -12.70 -11.85
CA THR A 663 -31.86 -11.68 -11.67
C THR A 663 -33.23 -12.31 -11.48
N SER A 664 -34.11 -11.60 -10.79
CA SER A 664 -35.52 -11.97 -10.66
C SER A 664 -36.38 -10.72 -10.56
N THR A 665 -37.65 -10.81 -10.98
CA THR A 665 -38.64 -9.75 -10.76
C THR A 665 -39.45 -9.95 -9.47
N ASP A 666 -39.22 -11.05 -8.75
CA ASP A 666 -39.95 -11.43 -7.55
C ASP A 666 -39.05 -12.21 -6.58
N LEU A 667 -38.84 -11.68 -5.37
CA LEU A 667 -38.07 -12.37 -4.32
C LEU A 667 -38.80 -13.58 -3.71
N VAL A 668 -40.11 -13.70 -3.91
CA VAL A 668 -40.94 -14.73 -3.28
C VAL A 668 -40.98 -16.00 -4.13
N SER A 669 -40.99 -15.90 -5.45
CA SER A 669 -40.91 -17.06 -6.33
C SER A 669 -39.45 -17.48 -6.59
N ALA A 670 -39.19 -18.79 -6.68
CA ALA A 670 -37.86 -19.34 -6.93
C ALA A 670 -37.36 -19.14 -8.39
N ASN A 671 -37.97 -18.22 -9.13
CA ASN A 671 -37.69 -17.99 -10.55
C ASN A 671 -36.54 -16.99 -10.69
N TRP A 672 -35.31 -17.49 -10.57
CA TRP A 672 -34.08 -16.75 -10.82
C TRP A 672 -33.52 -17.12 -12.19
N ILE A 673 -33.13 -16.10 -12.97
CA ILE A 673 -32.62 -16.27 -14.33
C ILE A 673 -31.18 -15.79 -14.36
N TYR A 674 -30.28 -16.62 -14.89
CA TYR A 674 -28.89 -16.25 -15.11
C TYR A 674 -28.79 -15.17 -16.19
N MET A 675 -27.95 -14.17 -15.96
CA MET A 675 -27.60 -13.22 -17.01
C MET A 675 -26.69 -13.86 -18.05
N GLU A 676 -27.06 -13.72 -19.32
CA GLU A 676 -26.25 -14.20 -20.45
C GLU A 676 -25.25 -13.15 -20.97
N VAL A 677 -25.34 -11.91 -20.48
CA VAL A 677 -24.40 -10.85 -20.87
C VAL A 677 -23.08 -11.06 -20.16
N ALA A 678 -21.99 -11.19 -20.94
CA ALA A 678 -20.65 -11.31 -20.40
C ALA A 678 -20.25 -10.04 -19.61
N PRO A 679 -19.62 -10.20 -18.43
CA PRO A 679 -19.14 -9.06 -17.66
C PRO A 679 -17.87 -8.45 -18.26
N GLU A 680 -17.57 -7.23 -17.86
CA GLU A 680 -16.25 -6.62 -18.04
C GLU A 680 -15.29 -7.21 -16.99
N ILE A 681 -14.07 -7.54 -17.39
CA ILE A 681 -13.05 -8.17 -16.53
C ILE A 681 -11.78 -7.33 -16.64
N ASP A 682 -11.33 -6.80 -15.51
CA ASP A 682 -10.09 -6.05 -15.39
C ASP A 682 -9.13 -6.80 -14.45
N ALA A 683 -7.91 -7.05 -14.91
CA ALA A 683 -6.90 -7.70 -14.08
C ALA A 683 -6.50 -6.79 -12.92
N LEU A 684 -6.69 -7.25 -11.69
CA LEU A 684 -6.39 -6.47 -10.48
C LEU A 684 -4.97 -6.76 -10.00
N ASN A 685 -4.65 -8.05 -9.81
CA ASN A 685 -3.31 -8.53 -9.46
C ASN A 685 -3.11 -9.98 -9.96
N GLY A 686 -1.99 -10.61 -9.63
CA GLY A 686 -1.70 -12.00 -10.02
C GLY A 686 -2.62 -13.06 -9.41
N SER A 687 -3.54 -12.69 -8.51
CA SER A 687 -4.41 -13.59 -7.74
C SER A 687 -5.90 -13.31 -7.93
N PHE A 688 -6.29 -12.10 -8.37
CA PHE A 688 -7.69 -11.70 -8.58
C PHE A 688 -7.87 -10.81 -9.82
N ASP A 689 -9.01 -10.98 -10.46
CA ASP A 689 -9.60 -10.02 -11.38
C ASP A 689 -10.74 -9.24 -10.69
N GLU A 690 -10.99 -8.00 -11.10
CA GLU A 690 -12.25 -7.30 -10.84
C GLU A 690 -13.24 -7.60 -11.96
N VAL A 691 -14.47 -7.99 -11.61
CA VAL A 691 -15.54 -8.33 -12.54
C VAL A 691 -16.70 -7.36 -12.39
N THR A 692 -17.08 -6.70 -13.48
CA THR A 692 -18.18 -5.72 -13.53
C THR A 692 -19.34 -6.23 -14.37
N HIS A 693 -20.51 -6.43 -13.74
CA HIS A 693 -21.77 -6.72 -14.43
C HIS A 693 -22.61 -5.45 -14.57
N ARG A 694 -22.92 -5.04 -15.80
CA ARG A 694 -23.79 -3.89 -16.06
C ARG A 694 -25.23 -4.35 -16.30
N VAL A 695 -26.12 -3.93 -15.42
CA VAL A 695 -27.54 -4.28 -15.45
C VAL A 695 -28.36 -3.03 -15.72
N SER A 696 -29.02 -3.00 -16.88
CA SER A 696 -29.91 -1.89 -17.25
C SER A 696 -31.27 -2.06 -16.60
N ASN A 697 -31.79 -1.00 -15.98
CA ASN A 697 -33.11 -1.05 -15.38
C ASN A 697 -34.18 -0.95 -16.48
N GLY A 698 -34.96 -2.02 -16.66
CA GLY A 698 -36.18 -1.99 -17.48
C GLY A 698 -37.35 -1.32 -16.74
N GLU A 699 -38.58 -1.49 -17.24
CA GLU A 699 -39.80 -0.95 -16.61
C GLU A 699 -40.31 -1.78 -15.39
N SER A 700 -39.53 -2.74 -14.87
CA SER A 700 -39.96 -3.61 -13.76
C SER A 700 -38.89 -3.73 -12.68
N PRO A 701 -39.28 -3.82 -11.39
CA PRO A 701 -38.33 -3.98 -10.29
C PRO A 701 -37.54 -5.28 -10.47
N LEU A 702 -36.22 -5.17 -10.34
CA LEU A 702 -35.28 -6.25 -10.55
C LEU A 702 -34.50 -6.50 -9.25
N PHE A 703 -34.55 -7.72 -8.75
CA PHE A 703 -33.70 -8.25 -7.71
C PHE A 703 -32.50 -8.94 -8.34
N MET A 704 -31.34 -8.85 -7.70
CA MET A 704 -30.10 -9.42 -8.20
C MET A 704 -29.41 -10.19 -7.09
N ARG A 705 -28.75 -11.30 -7.45
CA ARG A 705 -27.83 -12.00 -6.55
C ARG A 705 -26.63 -12.53 -7.33
N LEU A 706 -25.45 -12.39 -6.75
CA LEU A 706 -24.27 -13.09 -7.20
C LEU A 706 -24.28 -14.49 -6.60
N VAL A 707 -24.15 -15.50 -7.47
CA VAL A 707 -24.02 -16.89 -7.08
C VAL A 707 -22.56 -17.27 -7.26
N VAL A 708 -21.95 -17.76 -6.19
CA VAL A 708 -20.59 -18.32 -6.21
C VAL A 708 -20.74 -19.81 -5.92
N GLU A 709 -20.21 -20.64 -6.80
CA GLU A 709 -20.27 -22.09 -6.67
C GLU A 709 -18.88 -22.66 -6.90
N ASN A 710 -18.50 -23.62 -6.07
CA ASN A 710 -17.36 -24.48 -6.32
C ASN A 710 -17.83 -25.73 -7.09
N LEU A 711 -17.64 -25.73 -8.40
CA LEU A 711 -18.08 -26.80 -9.29
C LEU A 711 -16.84 -27.50 -9.86
N PRO A 712 -16.57 -28.77 -9.52
CA PRO A 712 -15.46 -29.49 -10.15
C PRO A 712 -15.65 -29.47 -11.66
N ALA A 713 -14.58 -29.15 -12.39
CA ALA A 713 -14.57 -29.09 -13.85
C ALA A 713 -15.33 -30.30 -14.44
N GLN A 714 -16.46 -30.03 -15.11
CA GLN A 714 -17.23 -31.09 -15.75
C GLN A 714 -16.39 -31.70 -16.87
N GLY A 715 -15.89 -32.92 -16.64
CA GLY A 715 -15.24 -33.71 -17.67
C GLY A 715 -16.18 -33.89 -18.87
N ASN A 716 -15.77 -33.34 -20.01
CA ASN A 716 -16.30 -33.71 -21.33
C ASN A 716 -15.52 -34.90 -21.88
#